data_AF-A0A2R8BH03-F1
#
_entry.id   AF-A0A2R8BH03-F1
#
_cell.length_a   1.000
_cell.length_b   1.000
_cell.length_c   1.000
_cell.angle_alpha   90.00
_cell.angle_beta   90.00
_cell.angle_gamma   90.00
#
_symmetry.space_group_name_H-M   'P 1'
#
loop_
_entity.id
_entity.type
_entity.pdbx_description
1 polymer ?
#
loop_
_entity_poly.entity_id
_entity_poly.type
_entity_poly.pdbx_seq_one_letter_code
_entity_poly.pdbx_strand_id
1 'polypeptide(L)'
;MSFSKPALLGALMTLGLSAPTLLFAQPFDGYYRLQTLFQEPNNRCLEGNRVSAQSTLMGAAFLDNCQWVSGQFWAFESAGNGYYTMKTQFLEADNKCLDQGNFPDGPAGGRAYMADCTGADTQLWKIKPFTGDFVYLQTKASEASNTCLEGNRYDFATGEGGGSFMTPCGNFSGQAWSLQTRKFVPSPEVPTDLTSSKTPYPDVVLYDLAHFAWREFAALNYPADPNHRGKPLAGASIGDAADARVWETYWHRVEMFPGDKTPVQSGGKADVTAKPSYKYTGFALDSTTFGGGAPGMDATLWNNLDEDNELNVDEMFAHVSANPSDPNAPDGFVDENRIVYEAKMNEAGFNYVLSTKLYDTETRDTMVAATKTADALTAYGGTCGKAPAGIVSLPCGVMGGAEGNIEIKAAWRKLNADETASGAYYTNKVIRYQAVGATKADKVNKWFTDTYGLIGLHIIHKTANFPTYVFATFEHKDNIASGIGYIDEITQNGRGAGDVAGAKVIISDRDNPIPNAVKAMNSVAQTGLAGTVWANYQLVGVQAHPVDYSAIKDSTNQEDISTYLLSNIVIESNEELQNFRGGKAANQIDMQNTVVHDTGKVNMGGCLGCHGVAQLNGSDFNFLIKNSPFTAPEVVGSNIGIIDFIAIKSYADVLEMLNSYVKLNGIGINGAPHGKFWDGLSYTDFKSKEVFGVRLVTCGTPETSGLVKILEEKMMSDFPSGFPEMPAGGPYFPEEQIKSFSAWVGDNCPE
;
A
#
# COMPACT_ATOMS: atom_id res chain seq x y z
N MET A 1 66.70 33.36 -35.01
CA MET A 1 66.14 32.35 -34.09
C MET A 1 64.69 32.79 -33.87
N SER A 2 63.70 32.32 -34.65
CA SER A 2 63.07 30.98 -34.63
C SER A 2 62.57 30.66 -33.21
N PHE A 3 61.29 30.41 -32.95
CA PHE A 3 60.54 29.30 -33.55
C PHE A 3 59.05 29.56 -33.80
N SER A 4 58.63 28.95 -34.91
CA SER A 4 57.32 28.77 -35.52
C SER A 4 56.36 27.87 -34.74
N LYS A 5 55.07 28.21 -34.78
CA LYS A 5 53.95 27.29 -34.52
C LYS A 5 53.76 26.32 -35.70
N PRO A 6 53.54 25.01 -35.50
CA PRO A 6 53.01 24.15 -36.55
C PRO A 6 51.51 23.91 -36.41
N ALA A 7 50.95 23.56 -37.56
CA ALA A 7 49.55 23.53 -37.92
C ALA A 7 48.83 22.23 -37.52
N LEU A 8 47.51 22.38 -37.47
CA LEU A 8 46.47 21.35 -37.43
C LEU A 8 46.65 20.35 -38.59
N LEU A 9 46.81 19.06 -38.28
CA LEU A 9 46.57 17.97 -39.23
C LEU A 9 45.34 17.21 -38.75
N GLY A 10 44.24 17.34 -39.47
CA GLY A 10 43.02 16.58 -39.22
C GLY A 10 43.22 15.12 -39.62
N ALA A 11 43.12 14.21 -38.64
CA ALA A 11 42.87 12.81 -38.89
C ALA A 11 41.35 12.60 -38.89
N LEU A 12 40.78 12.28 -40.07
CA LEU A 12 39.46 11.67 -40.17
C LEU A 12 39.51 10.33 -39.41
N MET A 13 38.96 10.30 -38.19
CA MET A 13 38.50 9.05 -37.59
C MET A 13 37.20 8.66 -38.30
N THR A 14 37.29 7.68 -39.19
CA THR A 14 36.13 6.91 -39.62
C THR A 14 35.57 6.20 -38.39
N LEU A 15 34.49 6.74 -37.80
CA LEU A 15 33.64 5.99 -36.88
C LEU A 15 33.04 4.82 -37.66
N GLY A 16 33.65 3.65 -37.54
CA GLY A 16 32.97 2.40 -37.85
C GLY A 16 31.84 2.25 -36.84
N LEU A 17 30.60 2.45 -37.28
CA LEU A 17 29.41 2.00 -36.57
C LEU A 17 29.50 0.47 -36.45
N SER A 18 30.04 -0.01 -35.34
CA SER A 18 29.93 -1.42 -34.95
C SER A 18 28.45 -1.75 -34.76
N ALA A 19 27.94 -2.74 -35.50
CA ALA A 19 26.60 -3.26 -35.28
C ALA A 19 26.44 -3.73 -33.82
N PRO A 20 25.31 -3.48 -33.16
CA PRO A 20 25.08 -3.96 -31.81
C PRO A 20 25.04 -5.50 -31.83
N THR A 21 26.07 -6.14 -31.30
CA THR A 21 26.01 -7.55 -30.90
C THR A 21 25.07 -7.65 -29.70
N LEU A 22 24.01 -8.46 -29.76
CA LEU A 22 23.26 -8.85 -28.57
C LEU A 22 24.15 -9.75 -27.70
N LEU A 23 25.05 -9.13 -26.96
CA LEU A 23 25.79 -9.70 -25.84
C LEU A 23 25.27 -9.03 -24.56
N PHE A 24 23.98 -9.21 -24.31
CA PHE A 24 23.34 -8.88 -23.04
C PHE A 24 22.40 -10.03 -22.67
N ALA A 25 22.35 -10.36 -21.39
CA ALA A 25 21.47 -11.40 -20.84
C ALA A 25 20.02 -11.17 -21.31
N GLN A 26 19.36 -12.24 -21.76
CA GLN A 26 17.99 -12.24 -22.27
C GLN A 26 17.00 -11.99 -21.10
N PRO A 27 16.31 -10.83 -21.01
CA PRO A 27 15.72 -10.37 -19.76
C PRO A 27 14.19 -10.39 -19.74
N PHE A 28 13.60 -11.59 -19.59
CA PHE A 28 12.23 -11.91 -19.16
C PHE A 28 12.26 -13.40 -18.73
N ASP A 29 13.30 -13.84 -18.00
CA ASP A 29 13.72 -15.26 -17.94
C ASP A 29 14.15 -15.84 -19.31
N GLY A 30 14.87 -15.08 -20.14
CA GLY A 30 15.27 -15.57 -21.46
C GLY A 30 14.54 -14.96 -22.67
N TYR A 31 13.61 -14.03 -22.45
CA TYR A 31 12.74 -13.48 -23.51
C TYR A 31 12.79 -11.94 -23.60
N TYR A 32 12.11 -11.37 -24.60
CA TYR A 32 11.84 -9.95 -24.81
C TYR A 32 10.35 -9.74 -25.07
N ARG A 33 9.88 -8.51 -24.88
CA ARG A 33 8.56 -8.08 -25.37
C ARG A 33 8.76 -7.08 -26.50
N LEU A 34 7.98 -7.21 -27.57
CA LEU A 34 8.17 -6.41 -28.78
C LEU A 34 7.02 -5.43 -28.96
N GLN A 35 7.32 -4.14 -29.07
CA GLN A 35 6.37 -3.10 -29.47
C GLN A 35 6.92 -2.33 -30.66
N THR A 36 6.06 -1.83 -31.54
CA THR A 36 6.48 -0.87 -32.56
C THR A 36 6.38 0.56 -32.00
N LEU A 37 7.20 1.49 -32.45
CA LEU A 37 7.07 2.92 -32.14
C LEU A 37 5.65 3.44 -32.45
N PHE A 38 5.00 2.85 -33.47
CA PHE A 38 3.64 3.20 -33.84
C PHE A 38 2.59 2.79 -32.80
N GLN A 39 2.80 1.66 -32.12
CA GLN A 39 1.80 1.04 -31.26
C GLN A 39 2.19 0.98 -29.77
N GLU A 40 3.42 1.37 -29.42
CA GLU A 40 3.85 1.58 -28.05
C GLU A 40 2.92 2.55 -27.31
N PRO A 41 2.49 3.71 -27.87
CA PRO A 41 1.53 4.58 -27.20
C PRO A 41 0.17 3.92 -26.95
N ASN A 42 -0.19 2.85 -27.67
CA ASN A 42 -1.46 2.14 -27.47
C ASN A 42 -1.29 0.87 -26.64
N ASN A 43 -0.14 0.70 -25.98
CA ASN A 43 0.25 -0.48 -25.21
C ASN A 43 0.01 -1.78 -25.98
N ARG A 44 0.45 -1.86 -27.25
CA ARG A 44 0.35 -3.09 -28.04
C ARG A 44 1.67 -3.81 -28.20
N CYS A 45 1.63 -5.12 -28.05
CA CYS A 45 2.77 -6.02 -28.10
C CYS A 45 2.58 -7.08 -29.18
N LEU A 46 3.67 -7.48 -29.82
CA LEU A 46 3.66 -8.58 -30.77
C LEU A 46 3.36 -9.90 -30.03
N GLU A 47 2.33 -10.58 -30.48
CA GLU A 47 1.90 -11.89 -29.99
C GLU A 47 2.03 -12.93 -31.09
N GLY A 48 2.71 -14.05 -30.77
CA GLY A 48 2.77 -15.21 -31.64
C GLY A 48 1.65 -16.18 -31.31
N ASN A 49 0.95 -16.64 -32.35
CA ASN A 49 -0.23 -17.50 -32.21
C ASN A 49 -0.03 -18.86 -32.91
N ARG A 50 -0.80 -19.87 -32.49
CA ARG A 50 -0.82 -21.19 -33.13
C ARG A 50 -1.61 -21.12 -34.43
N VAL A 51 -1.05 -21.64 -35.53
CA VAL A 51 -1.74 -21.73 -36.83
C VAL A 51 -2.92 -22.69 -36.72
N SER A 52 -4.13 -22.15 -36.85
CA SER A 52 -5.39 -22.90 -36.91
C SER A 52 -6.48 -22.03 -37.54
N ALA A 53 -7.48 -22.65 -38.18
CA ALA A 53 -8.62 -21.93 -38.76
C ALA A 53 -9.46 -21.19 -37.71
N GLN A 54 -9.42 -21.66 -36.45
CA GLN A 54 -10.15 -21.06 -35.33
C GLN A 54 -9.31 -20.04 -34.55
N SER A 55 -8.01 -19.91 -34.83
CA SER A 55 -7.15 -18.94 -34.15
C SER A 55 -7.39 -17.52 -34.67
N THR A 56 -7.20 -16.52 -33.82
CA THR A 56 -7.16 -15.11 -34.21
C THR A 56 -6.25 -14.93 -35.42
N LEU A 57 -6.78 -14.28 -36.46
CA LEU A 57 -6.11 -14.08 -37.76
C LEU A 57 -5.52 -15.35 -38.39
N MET A 58 -6.17 -16.49 -38.22
CA MET A 58 -5.70 -17.80 -38.73
C MET A 58 -4.29 -18.18 -38.21
N GLY A 59 -3.91 -17.64 -37.05
CA GLY A 59 -2.62 -17.87 -36.39
C GLY A 59 -1.47 -16.97 -36.86
N ALA A 60 -1.78 -15.83 -37.50
CA ALA A 60 -0.77 -14.80 -37.75
C ALA A 60 -0.20 -14.30 -36.40
N ALA A 61 1.07 -13.89 -36.40
CA ALA A 61 1.60 -13.04 -35.37
C ALA A 61 1.02 -11.64 -35.52
N PHE A 62 0.58 -11.03 -34.42
CA PHE A 62 -0.21 -9.80 -34.46
C PHE A 62 0.05 -8.91 -33.25
N LEU A 63 -0.25 -7.62 -33.37
CA LEU A 63 -0.19 -6.67 -32.27
C LEU A 63 -1.45 -6.82 -31.43
N ASP A 64 -1.33 -7.24 -30.17
CA ASP A 64 -2.43 -7.28 -29.19
C ASP A 64 -2.13 -6.37 -27.99
N ASN A 65 -3.08 -6.16 -27.09
CA ASN A 65 -2.84 -5.52 -25.80
C ASN A 65 -1.64 -6.20 -25.12
N CYS A 66 -0.69 -5.41 -24.65
CA CYS A 66 0.43 -5.93 -23.89
C CYS A 66 -0.08 -6.61 -22.62
N GLN A 67 0.20 -7.90 -22.50
CA GLN A 67 -0.28 -8.76 -21.42
C GLN A 67 0.85 -9.70 -20.97
N TRP A 68 0.62 -10.37 -19.86
CA TRP A 68 1.53 -11.37 -19.30
C TRP A 68 1.22 -12.78 -19.81
N VAL A 69 1.12 -12.90 -21.12
CA VAL A 69 0.84 -14.17 -21.80
C VAL A 69 2.08 -14.67 -22.50
N SER A 70 2.30 -15.98 -22.46
CA SER A 70 3.48 -16.62 -23.05
C SER A 70 3.60 -16.40 -24.57
N GLY A 71 2.51 -16.00 -25.24
CA GLY A 71 2.50 -15.62 -26.66
C GLY A 71 3.24 -14.31 -26.96
N GLN A 72 3.44 -13.44 -25.97
CA GLN A 72 4.08 -12.12 -26.14
C GLN A 72 5.53 -12.06 -25.67
N PHE A 73 6.07 -13.16 -25.12
CA PHE A 73 7.46 -13.27 -24.70
C PHE A 73 8.29 -13.99 -25.74
N TRP A 74 9.24 -13.27 -26.33
CA TRP A 74 10.03 -13.67 -27.48
C TRP A 74 11.48 -13.98 -27.11
N ALA A 75 11.92 -15.22 -27.28
CA ALA A 75 13.31 -15.62 -27.18
C ALA A 75 14.04 -15.37 -28.50
N PHE A 76 15.26 -14.84 -28.44
CA PHE A 76 16.14 -14.68 -29.58
C PHE A 76 17.33 -15.62 -29.45
N GLU A 77 17.17 -16.83 -29.98
CA GLU A 77 18.21 -17.84 -29.98
C GLU A 77 19.18 -17.60 -31.14
N SER A 78 20.49 -17.57 -30.87
CA SER A 78 21.47 -17.33 -31.94
C SER A 78 21.50 -18.48 -32.94
N ALA A 79 21.37 -18.15 -34.23
CA ALA A 79 21.54 -19.08 -35.35
C ALA A 79 22.93 -18.93 -36.03
N GLY A 80 23.82 -18.14 -35.44
CA GLY A 80 25.13 -17.81 -35.99
C GLY A 80 25.10 -16.69 -37.04
N ASN A 81 26.29 -16.15 -37.37
CA ASN A 81 26.48 -15.10 -38.38
C ASN A 81 25.60 -13.83 -38.21
N GLY A 82 25.21 -13.52 -36.97
CA GLY A 82 24.36 -12.36 -36.65
C GLY A 82 22.86 -12.57 -36.91
N TYR A 83 22.42 -13.80 -37.16
CA TYR A 83 21.01 -14.16 -37.25
C TYR A 83 20.51 -14.85 -35.99
N TYR A 84 19.20 -14.77 -35.78
CA TYR A 84 18.47 -15.30 -34.63
C TYR A 84 17.24 -16.06 -35.10
N THR A 85 16.94 -17.17 -34.45
CA THR A 85 15.59 -17.75 -34.47
C THR A 85 14.76 -17.11 -33.37
N MET A 86 13.58 -16.64 -33.72
CA MET A 86 12.64 -16.02 -32.78
C MET A 86 11.56 -17.04 -32.39
N LYS A 87 11.40 -17.28 -31.09
CA LYS A 87 10.37 -18.19 -30.55
C LYS A 87 9.53 -17.47 -29.50
N THR A 88 8.26 -17.84 -29.36
CA THR A 88 7.47 -17.41 -28.21
C THR A 88 7.59 -18.43 -27.09
N GLN A 89 7.52 -17.98 -25.83
CA GLN A 89 7.42 -18.88 -24.68
C GLN A 89 6.21 -19.83 -24.81
N PHE A 90 5.15 -19.40 -25.50
CA PHE A 90 3.96 -20.22 -25.76
C PHE A 90 4.24 -21.46 -26.63
N LEU A 91 5.10 -21.36 -27.64
CA LEU A 91 5.27 -22.40 -28.66
C LEU A 91 6.70 -22.94 -28.80
N GLU A 92 7.61 -22.53 -27.93
CA GLU A 92 8.99 -23.02 -27.93
C GLU A 92 9.08 -24.52 -27.62
N ALA A 93 8.22 -25.03 -26.72
CA ALA A 93 8.16 -26.46 -26.37
C ALA A 93 7.66 -27.31 -27.55
N ASP A 94 6.83 -26.71 -28.42
CA ASP A 94 6.37 -27.30 -29.68
C ASP A 94 7.37 -27.06 -30.84
N ASN A 95 8.56 -26.53 -30.52
CA ASN A 95 9.64 -26.20 -31.46
C ASN A 95 9.16 -25.33 -32.65
N LYS A 96 8.39 -24.27 -32.36
CA LYS A 96 7.93 -23.30 -33.35
C LYS A 96 8.79 -22.04 -33.38
N CYS A 97 9.02 -21.52 -34.58
CA CYS A 97 9.80 -20.32 -34.88
C CYS A 97 8.96 -19.33 -35.70
N LEU A 98 9.19 -18.03 -35.49
CA LEU A 98 8.58 -17.00 -36.32
C LEU A 98 9.10 -17.10 -37.75
N ASP A 99 8.19 -17.31 -38.69
CA ASP A 99 8.43 -17.22 -40.12
C ASP A 99 7.84 -15.92 -40.66
N GLN A 100 8.51 -15.29 -41.62
CA GLN A 100 8.04 -14.04 -42.21
C GLN A 100 6.71 -14.14 -43.00
N GLY A 101 6.33 -15.35 -43.43
CA GLY A 101 5.20 -15.53 -44.35
C GLY A 101 5.47 -15.03 -45.78
N ASN A 102 4.40 -14.94 -46.58
CA ASN A 102 4.44 -14.52 -47.98
C ASN A 102 3.21 -13.67 -48.38
N PHE A 103 2.96 -12.60 -47.62
CA PHE A 103 1.75 -11.78 -47.72
C PHE A 103 1.52 -11.25 -49.15
N PRO A 104 0.31 -11.40 -49.72
CA PRO A 104 -0.95 -11.84 -49.09
C PRO A 104 -1.24 -13.35 -49.16
N ASP A 105 -0.35 -14.17 -49.73
CA ASP A 105 -0.60 -15.58 -50.02
C ASP A 105 0.05 -16.54 -49.01
N GLY A 106 -0.60 -17.67 -48.74
CA GLY A 106 -0.06 -18.73 -47.89
C GLY A 106 -0.67 -18.79 -46.48
N PRO A 107 -0.06 -19.57 -45.56
CA PRO A 107 -0.56 -19.76 -44.19
C PRO A 107 -0.79 -18.43 -43.48
N ALA A 108 -1.79 -18.38 -42.59
CA ALA A 108 -2.15 -17.18 -41.83
C ALA A 108 -2.46 -15.93 -42.69
N GLY A 109 -2.91 -16.12 -43.94
CA GLY A 109 -3.13 -15.03 -44.90
C GLY A 109 -1.83 -14.40 -45.41
N GLY A 110 -0.74 -15.18 -45.43
CA GLY A 110 0.60 -14.77 -45.84
C GLY A 110 1.34 -13.87 -44.85
N ARG A 111 0.74 -13.55 -43.70
CA ARG A 111 1.37 -12.75 -42.64
C ARG A 111 2.47 -13.55 -41.93
N ALA A 112 3.28 -12.87 -41.12
CA ALA A 112 4.24 -13.54 -40.24
C ALA A 112 3.50 -14.47 -39.27
N TYR A 113 4.04 -15.65 -38.96
CA TYR A 113 3.35 -16.68 -38.17
C TYR A 113 4.33 -17.65 -37.50
N MET A 114 3.85 -18.44 -36.54
CA MET A 114 4.66 -19.44 -35.85
C MET A 114 4.64 -20.78 -36.60
N ALA A 115 5.76 -21.11 -37.26
CA ALA A 115 5.95 -22.31 -38.08
C ALA A 115 6.87 -23.33 -37.38
N ASP A 116 6.93 -24.58 -37.84
CA ASP A 116 7.97 -25.52 -37.39
C ASP A 116 9.37 -24.93 -37.63
N CYS A 117 10.22 -24.96 -36.61
CA CYS A 117 11.60 -24.52 -36.74
C CYS A 117 12.36 -25.44 -37.71
N THR A 118 12.72 -24.93 -38.88
CA THR A 118 13.48 -25.64 -39.92
C THR A 118 14.87 -25.04 -40.18
N GLY A 119 15.12 -23.82 -39.69
CA GLY A 119 16.33 -23.06 -40.00
C GLY A 119 16.32 -22.46 -41.40
N ALA A 120 15.15 -22.38 -42.04
CA ALA A 120 14.99 -21.72 -43.33
C ALA A 120 15.35 -20.24 -43.26
N ASP A 121 15.83 -19.67 -44.37
CA ASP A 121 16.21 -18.25 -44.44
C ASP A 121 15.05 -17.29 -44.12
N THR A 122 13.80 -17.75 -44.22
CA THR A 122 12.56 -17.05 -43.82
C THR A 122 12.32 -17.02 -42.31
N GLN A 123 13.09 -17.79 -41.53
CA GLN A 123 13.01 -17.91 -40.06
C GLN A 123 14.26 -17.34 -39.36
N LEU A 124 15.27 -16.94 -40.15
CA LEU A 124 16.53 -16.40 -39.64
C LEU A 124 16.46 -14.88 -39.62
N TRP A 125 16.16 -14.33 -38.45
CA TRP A 125 15.95 -12.90 -38.22
C TRP A 125 17.24 -12.17 -37.88
N LYS A 126 17.37 -10.96 -38.39
CA LYS A 126 18.49 -10.05 -38.18
C LYS A 126 17.95 -8.75 -37.60
N ILE A 127 18.59 -8.32 -36.53
CA ILE A 127 18.27 -7.08 -35.83
C ILE A 127 19.17 -5.98 -36.41
N LYS A 128 18.57 -4.98 -37.07
CA LYS A 128 19.31 -3.89 -37.70
C LYS A 128 18.97 -2.57 -36.99
N PRO A 129 19.95 -1.68 -36.75
CA PRO A 129 19.66 -0.39 -36.12
C PRO A 129 18.63 0.44 -36.89
N PHE A 130 17.75 1.14 -36.16
CA PHE A 130 16.85 2.19 -36.68
C PHE A 130 17.34 3.57 -36.21
N THR A 131 16.74 4.10 -35.13
CA THR A 131 17.08 5.35 -34.44
C THR A 131 16.83 5.17 -32.95
N GLY A 132 17.66 5.77 -32.09
CA GLY A 132 17.60 5.55 -30.64
C GLY A 132 17.74 4.07 -30.28
N ASP A 133 16.84 3.58 -29.41
CA ASP A 133 16.79 2.19 -28.96
C ASP A 133 15.94 1.26 -29.87
N PHE A 134 15.44 1.78 -31.00
CA PHE A 134 14.60 1.02 -31.94
C PHE A 134 15.43 0.28 -33.01
N VAL A 135 14.87 -0.83 -33.49
CA VAL A 135 15.48 -1.71 -34.50
C VAL A 135 14.52 -2.08 -35.62
N TYR A 136 15.05 -2.41 -36.79
CA TYR A 136 14.34 -3.17 -37.80
C TYR A 136 14.54 -4.68 -37.57
N LEU A 137 13.52 -5.46 -37.90
CA LEU A 137 13.59 -6.91 -37.99
C LEU A 137 13.51 -7.32 -39.46
N GLN A 138 14.57 -7.98 -39.95
CA GLN A 138 14.70 -8.45 -41.33
C GLN A 138 15.01 -9.93 -41.32
N THR A 139 14.45 -10.74 -42.22
CA THR A 139 14.92 -12.13 -42.35
C THR A 139 16.09 -12.19 -43.31
N LYS A 140 16.85 -13.29 -43.27
CA LYS A 140 17.89 -13.56 -44.27
C LYS A 140 17.31 -13.63 -45.69
N ALA A 141 16.13 -14.20 -45.85
CA ALA A 141 15.43 -14.26 -47.15
C ALA A 141 15.03 -12.86 -47.67
N SER A 142 14.73 -11.91 -46.77
CA SER A 142 14.24 -10.59 -47.14
C SER A 142 15.33 -9.52 -47.33
N GLU A 143 16.61 -9.85 -47.10
CA GLU A 143 17.71 -8.89 -47.28
C GLU A 143 17.85 -8.44 -48.75
N ALA A 144 17.65 -9.35 -49.71
CA ALA A 144 17.78 -9.04 -51.14
C ALA A 144 16.64 -8.14 -51.66
N SER A 145 15.42 -8.32 -51.14
CA SER A 145 14.25 -7.51 -51.47
C SER A 145 14.12 -6.25 -50.59
N ASN A 146 14.99 -6.11 -49.59
CA ASN A 146 14.98 -5.06 -48.58
C ASN A 146 13.59 -4.86 -47.93
N THR A 147 12.96 -5.94 -47.47
CA THR A 147 11.70 -5.88 -46.72
C THR A 147 11.90 -6.15 -45.24
N CYS A 148 11.17 -5.44 -44.38
CA CYS A 148 11.24 -5.44 -42.92
C CYS A 148 9.87 -5.83 -42.34
N LEU A 149 9.88 -6.38 -41.12
CA LEU A 149 8.67 -6.70 -40.38
C LEU A 149 7.96 -5.40 -39.96
N GLU A 150 6.69 -5.29 -40.33
CA GLU A 150 5.80 -4.19 -39.95
C GLU A 150 4.73 -4.72 -38.98
N GLY A 151 4.59 -4.06 -37.83
CA GLY A 151 3.46 -4.26 -36.93
C GLY A 151 2.31 -3.35 -37.32
N ASN A 152 1.21 -3.94 -37.80
CA ASN A 152 0.11 -3.19 -38.39
C ASN A 152 -0.84 -2.59 -37.34
N ARG A 153 -1.76 -1.71 -37.76
CA ARG A 153 -2.79 -1.11 -36.92
C ARG A 153 -3.70 -2.21 -36.33
N TYR A 154 -3.89 -2.15 -35.01
CA TYR A 154 -4.92 -2.93 -34.32
C TYR A 154 -6.30 -2.36 -34.62
N ASP A 155 -6.87 -2.74 -35.76
CA ASP A 155 -8.23 -2.40 -36.15
C ASP A 155 -8.87 -3.57 -36.89
N PHE A 156 -9.73 -4.31 -36.18
CA PHE A 156 -10.49 -5.42 -36.77
C PHE A 156 -11.57 -4.95 -37.74
N ALA A 157 -12.03 -3.70 -37.67
CA ALA A 157 -13.04 -3.16 -38.58
C ALA A 157 -12.46 -2.85 -39.98
N THR A 158 -11.15 -2.60 -40.07
CA THR A 158 -10.44 -2.43 -41.36
C THR A 158 -9.96 -3.76 -41.97
N GLY A 159 -10.14 -4.89 -41.28
CA GLY A 159 -9.74 -6.22 -41.75
C GLY A 159 -8.25 -6.55 -41.57
N GLU A 160 -7.47 -5.64 -41.00
CA GLU A 160 -6.04 -5.83 -40.77
C GLU A 160 -5.73 -6.48 -39.41
N GLY A 161 -6.54 -6.18 -38.39
CA GLY A 161 -6.56 -6.88 -37.09
C GLY A 161 -5.24 -6.92 -36.33
N GLY A 162 -4.29 -6.03 -36.64
CA GLY A 162 -2.95 -6.00 -36.05
C GLY A 162 -1.96 -7.01 -36.62
N GLY A 163 -2.30 -7.78 -37.66
CA GLY A 163 -1.43 -8.82 -38.20
C GLY A 163 -0.13 -8.26 -38.78
N SER A 164 1.01 -8.86 -38.40
CA SER A 164 2.35 -8.40 -38.81
C SER A 164 2.77 -9.03 -40.14
N PHE A 165 3.44 -8.27 -41.01
CA PHE A 165 3.83 -8.74 -42.34
C PHE A 165 5.12 -8.07 -42.82
N MET A 166 5.72 -8.61 -43.88
CA MET A 166 6.92 -8.03 -44.50
C MET A 166 6.55 -6.99 -45.56
N THR A 167 7.20 -5.84 -45.52
CA THR A 167 7.00 -4.75 -46.50
C THR A 167 8.30 -3.97 -46.70
N PRO A 168 8.51 -3.20 -47.79
CA PRO A 168 9.76 -2.50 -48.02
C PRO A 168 10.22 -1.68 -46.81
N CYS A 169 11.48 -1.86 -46.42
CA CYS A 169 12.06 -1.16 -45.29
C CYS A 169 12.06 0.35 -45.54
N GLY A 170 11.62 1.13 -44.56
CA GLY A 170 11.62 2.58 -44.62
C GLY A 170 11.48 3.21 -43.23
N ASN A 171 11.52 4.54 -43.17
CA ASN A 171 11.40 5.29 -41.92
C ASN A 171 9.94 5.33 -41.42
N PHE A 172 9.38 4.17 -41.10
CA PHE A 172 8.00 3.98 -40.66
C PHE A 172 7.98 3.56 -39.20
N SER A 173 7.13 4.21 -38.40
CA SER A 173 6.99 3.89 -36.98
C SER A 173 6.46 2.47 -36.73
N GLY A 174 5.76 1.86 -37.70
CA GLY A 174 5.31 0.46 -37.65
C GLY A 174 6.43 -0.56 -37.89
N GLN A 175 7.60 -0.13 -38.37
CA GLN A 175 8.79 -0.99 -38.58
C GLN A 175 9.89 -0.77 -37.54
N ALA A 176 9.75 0.27 -36.71
CA ALA A 176 10.67 0.59 -35.63
C ALA A 176 10.28 -0.20 -34.39
N TRP A 177 10.93 -1.34 -34.15
CA TRP A 177 10.65 -2.24 -33.03
C TRP A 177 11.50 -1.88 -31.81
N SER A 178 10.87 -1.75 -30.66
CA SER A 178 11.53 -1.77 -29.36
C SER A 178 11.58 -3.21 -28.86
N LEU A 179 12.79 -3.72 -28.65
CA LEU A 179 13.03 -4.97 -27.94
C LEU A 179 13.04 -4.65 -26.45
N GLN A 180 11.84 -4.56 -25.86
CA GLN A 180 11.74 -4.25 -24.45
C GLN A 180 12.40 -5.36 -23.64
N THR A 181 13.18 -4.91 -22.68
CA THR A 181 13.81 -5.74 -21.65
C THR A 181 13.10 -5.45 -20.33
N ARG A 182 12.97 -6.44 -19.43
CA ARG A 182 12.56 -6.15 -18.06
C ARG A 182 13.71 -5.49 -17.30
N LYS A 183 14.09 -4.27 -17.65
CA LYS A 183 15.04 -3.48 -16.86
C LYS A 183 14.26 -2.48 -16.02
N PHE A 184 14.20 -2.72 -14.72
CA PHE A 184 13.84 -1.67 -13.78
C PHE A 184 15.04 -0.75 -13.60
N VAL A 185 14.86 0.53 -13.89
CA VAL A 185 15.85 1.57 -13.59
C VAL A 185 15.22 2.46 -12.52
N PRO A 186 15.74 2.48 -11.28
CA PRO A 186 15.18 3.33 -10.25
C PRO A 186 15.27 4.79 -10.68
N SER A 187 14.17 5.54 -10.50
CA SER A 187 14.10 6.97 -10.81
C SER A 187 13.71 7.74 -9.55
N PRO A 188 14.27 8.94 -9.32
CA PRO A 188 13.85 9.83 -8.22
C PRO A 188 12.48 10.48 -8.48
N GLU A 189 11.93 10.34 -9.69
CA GLU A 189 10.64 10.93 -10.05
C GLU A 189 9.48 10.03 -9.63
N VAL A 190 8.67 10.51 -8.69
CA VAL A 190 7.41 9.86 -8.30
C VAL A 190 6.48 9.88 -9.51
N PRO A 191 5.98 8.72 -9.97
CA PRO A 191 5.11 8.67 -11.14
C PRO A 191 3.77 9.35 -10.85
N THR A 192 3.35 10.30 -11.69
CA THR A 192 2.08 11.02 -11.51
C THR A 192 0.85 10.19 -11.92
N ASP A 193 1.05 9.18 -12.76
CA ASP A 193 0.03 8.26 -13.25
C ASP A 193 0.68 7.02 -13.89
N LEU A 194 -0.09 5.96 -14.14
CA LEU A 194 0.39 4.70 -14.73
C LEU A 194 0.63 4.81 -16.24
N THR A 195 -0.24 5.50 -16.97
CA THR A 195 -0.19 5.53 -18.43
C THR A 195 -0.08 6.96 -18.94
N SER A 196 0.79 7.22 -19.93
CA SER A 196 0.78 8.50 -20.68
C SER A 196 -0.32 8.52 -21.75
N SER A 197 -0.86 7.34 -22.08
CA SER A 197 -1.91 7.13 -23.05
C SER A 197 -3.20 6.64 -22.40
N LYS A 198 -4.32 6.97 -23.05
CA LYS A 198 -5.67 6.57 -22.68
C LYS A 198 -5.89 5.07 -22.94
N THR A 199 -5.13 4.17 -22.33
CA THR A 199 -5.67 2.82 -22.10
C THR A 199 -6.90 3.07 -21.24
N PRO A 200 -8.13 2.90 -21.76
CA PRO A 200 -9.30 3.23 -21.00
C PRO A 200 -9.30 2.36 -19.76
N TYR A 201 -9.61 2.96 -18.62
CA TYR A 201 -10.22 2.22 -17.53
C TYR A 201 -11.28 1.26 -18.14
N PRO A 202 -11.21 -0.07 -17.91
CA PRO A 202 -10.46 -0.80 -16.89
C PRO A 202 -9.33 -1.76 -17.41
N ASP A 203 -8.75 -1.57 -18.59
CA ASP A 203 -7.91 -2.60 -19.25
C ASP A 203 -6.45 -2.71 -18.75
N VAL A 204 -6.17 -2.34 -17.49
CA VAL A 204 -4.81 -2.36 -16.92
C VAL A 204 -4.47 -3.73 -16.34
N VAL A 205 -3.31 -4.29 -16.70
CA VAL A 205 -2.85 -5.58 -16.16
C VAL A 205 -2.06 -5.41 -14.86
N LEU A 206 -2.18 -6.39 -13.94
CA LEU A 206 -1.59 -6.36 -12.59
C LEU A 206 -0.08 -6.09 -12.56
N TYR A 207 0.67 -6.55 -13.55
CA TYR A 207 2.10 -6.26 -13.62
C TYR A 207 2.40 -4.78 -13.86
N ASP A 208 1.61 -4.09 -14.70
CA ASP A 208 1.85 -2.67 -14.99
C ASP A 208 1.60 -1.86 -13.72
N LEU A 209 0.56 -2.22 -12.95
CA LEU A 209 0.34 -1.71 -11.59
C LEU A 209 1.51 -2.01 -10.65
N ALA A 210 2.04 -3.24 -10.68
CA ALA A 210 3.20 -3.62 -9.89
C ALA A 210 4.46 -2.82 -10.29
N HIS A 211 4.64 -2.54 -11.58
CA HIS A 211 5.74 -1.73 -12.07
C HIS A 211 5.60 -0.27 -11.62
N PHE A 212 4.40 0.29 -11.68
CA PHE A 212 4.10 1.61 -11.13
C PHE A 212 4.40 1.68 -9.63
N ALA A 213 3.89 0.71 -8.85
CA ALA A 213 4.17 0.62 -7.42
C ALA A 213 5.68 0.56 -7.13
N TRP A 214 6.45 -0.22 -7.90
CA TRP A 214 7.91 -0.26 -7.75
C TRP A 214 8.59 1.06 -8.10
N ARG A 215 8.09 1.80 -9.10
CA ARG A 215 8.58 3.15 -9.42
C ARG A 215 8.30 4.13 -8.30
N GLU A 216 7.12 4.06 -7.69
CA GLU A 216 6.78 4.87 -6.50
C GLU A 216 7.70 4.52 -5.34
N PHE A 217 7.80 3.23 -5.00
CA PHE A 217 8.66 2.75 -3.92
C PHE A 217 10.10 3.21 -4.10
N ALA A 218 10.65 3.10 -5.32
CA ALA A 218 11.99 3.58 -5.59
C ALA A 218 12.10 5.10 -5.40
N ALA A 219 11.24 5.89 -6.05
CA ALA A 219 11.28 7.36 -6.00
C ALA A 219 11.16 7.90 -4.57
N LEU A 220 10.25 7.33 -3.79
CA LEU A 220 10.01 7.70 -2.39
C LEU A 220 11.17 7.34 -1.46
N ASN A 221 12.01 6.38 -1.86
CA ASN A 221 13.16 5.90 -1.09
C ASN A 221 14.51 6.46 -1.57
N TYR A 222 14.52 7.43 -2.50
CA TYR A 222 15.72 8.24 -2.76
C TYR A 222 16.10 9.08 -1.53
N PRO A 223 17.38 9.45 -1.37
CA PRO A 223 17.79 10.49 -0.41
C PRO A 223 16.94 11.75 -0.56
N ALA A 224 16.42 12.29 0.55
CA ALA A 224 15.63 13.52 0.54
C ALA A 224 16.49 14.78 0.39
N ASP A 225 15.94 15.81 -0.27
CA ASP A 225 16.53 17.15 -0.27
C ASP A 225 16.40 17.76 1.14
N PRO A 226 17.52 18.11 1.80
CA PRO A 226 17.48 18.71 3.13
C PRO A 226 16.81 20.09 3.18
N ASN A 227 16.60 20.74 2.02
CA ASN A 227 15.97 22.05 1.91
C ASN A 227 14.55 22.00 1.33
N HIS A 228 14.03 20.81 0.99
CA HIS A 228 12.69 20.68 0.44
C HIS A 228 12.09 19.31 0.76
N ARG A 229 11.29 19.27 1.83
CA ARG A 229 10.52 18.09 2.26
C ARG A 229 9.73 17.50 1.09
N GLY A 230 9.79 16.19 0.94
CA GLY A 230 9.07 15.45 -0.10
C GLY A 230 9.69 15.56 -1.49
N LYS A 231 10.93 16.06 -1.62
CA LYS A 231 11.67 16.04 -2.89
C LYS A 231 12.99 15.28 -2.77
N PRO A 232 13.43 14.62 -3.85
CA PRO A 232 14.68 13.88 -3.88
C PRO A 232 15.88 14.84 -3.96
N LEU A 233 16.99 14.46 -3.32
CA LEU A 233 18.26 15.15 -3.44
C LEU A 233 18.78 15.03 -4.88
N ALA A 234 19.02 16.16 -5.53
CA ALA A 234 19.46 16.21 -6.91
C ALA A 234 20.79 15.48 -7.12
N GLY A 235 20.83 14.57 -8.10
CA GLY A 235 22.03 13.82 -8.48
C GLY A 235 22.37 12.64 -7.56
N ALA A 236 21.58 12.39 -6.52
CA ALA A 236 21.76 11.23 -5.66
C ALA A 236 21.30 9.94 -6.35
N SER A 237 21.88 8.82 -5.92
CA SER A 237 21.41 7.47 -6.25
C SER A 237 20.60 6.90 -5.09
N ILE A 238 19.64 6.01 -5.38
CA ILE A 238 18.76 5.42 -4.36
C ILE A 238 19.52 4.66 -3.25
N GLY A 239 20.70 4.13 -3.59
CA GLY A 239 21.57 3.41 -2.64
C GLY A 239 22.45 4.30 -1.76
N ASP A 240 22.46 5.62 -1.99
CA ASP A 240 23.30 6.53 -1.22
C ASP A 240 22.79 6.63 0.24
N ALA A 241 23.73 6.85 1.16
CA ALA A 241 23.41 7.17 2.54
C ALA A 241 22.71 8.53 2.64
N ALA A 242 21.72 8.64 3.52
CA ALA A 242 20.94 9.85 3.71
C ALA A 242 20.42 9.94 5.15
N ASP A 243 20.22 11.16 5.65
CA ASP A 243 19.56 11.40 6.94
C ASP A 243 18.07 11.02 6.90
N ALA A 244 17.46 11.11 5.72
CA ALA A 244 16.07 10.74 5.46
C ALA A 244 15.86 10.38 3.99
N ARG A 245 14.84 9.58 3.73
CA ARG A 245 14.25 9.33 2.42
C ARG A 245 13.13 10.31 2.14
N VAL A 246 12.76 10.44 0.86
CA VAL A 246 11.74 11.38 0.40
C VAL A 246 10.45 11.26 1.21
N TRP A 247 9.91 10.05 1.36
CA TRP A 247 8.65 9.85 2.10
C TRP A 247 8.79 10.10 3.61
N GLU A 248 9.96 9.86 4.21
CA GLU A 248 10.18 10.10 5.64
C GLU A 248 10.01 11.58 5.97
N THR A 249 10.29 12.45 5.00
CA THR A 249 10.09 13.90 5.12
C THR A 249 8.66 14.35 4.82
N TYR A 250 7.70 13.48 4.52
CA TYR A 250 6.28 13.85 4.45
C TYR A 250 5.73 14.25 5.82
N TRP A 251 4.57 14.92 5.85
CA TRP A 251 3.99 15.44 7.10
C TRP A 251 3.29 14.34 7.86
N HIS A 252 3.68 14.19 9.13
CA HIS A 252 3.11 13.22 10.04
C HIS A 252 1.67 13.59 10.45
N ARG A 253 0.87 12.60 10.86
CA ARG A 253 -0.56 12.80 11.21
C ARG A 253 -0.80 13.94 12.21
N VAL A 254 0.06 14.11 13.22
CA VAL A 254 -0.03 15.21 14.20
C VAL A 254 0.61 16.54 13.75
N GLU A 255 1.38 16.56 12.66
CA GLU A 255 1.78 17.83 12.03
C GLU A 255 0.63 18.42 11.22
N MET A 256 -0.16 17.55 10.59
CA MET A 256 -1.31 17.93 9.76
C MET A 256 -2.54 18.30 10.60
N PHE A 257 -2.78 17.56 11.68
CA PHE A 257 -3.90 17.77 12.60
C PHE A 257 -3.38 18.00 14.04
N PRO A 258 -2.60 19.08 14.28
CA PRO A 258 -1.98 19.31 15.58
C PRO A 258 -3.04 19.61 16.64
N GLY A 259 -2.79 19.16 17.88
CA GLY A 259 -3.72 19.34 18.99
C GLY A 259 -4.03 20.80 19.36
N ASP A 260 -3.15 21.74 18.98
CA ASP A 260 -3.35 23.19 19.15
C ASP A 260 -3.99 23.88 17.93
N LYS A 261 -4.29 23.11 16.86
CA LYS A 261 -4.86 23.59 15.59
C LYS A 261 -3.99 24.61 14.86
N THR A 262 -2.68 24.63 15.12
CA THR A 262 -1.72 25.51 14.45
C THR A 262 -0.67 24.71 13.67
N PRO A 263 -1.04 24.20 12.48
CA PRO A 263 -0.10 23.51 11.61
C PRO A 263 1.02 24.45 11.15
N VAL A 264 2.23 23.92 11.00
CA VAL A 264 3.40 24.66 10.52
C VAL A 264 3.24 24.94 9.03
N GLN A 265 3.20 26.23 8.67
CA GLN A 265 2.91 26.68 7.30
C GLN A 265 3.58 28.02 6.99
N SER A 266 3.82 28.26 5.71
CA SER A 266 4.32 29.53 5.17
C SER A 266 3.43 29.99 4.02
N GLY A 267 2.85 31.20 4.13
CA GLY A 267 1.98 31.76 3.08
C GLY A 267 0.70 30.96 2.81
N GLY A 268 0.17 30.23 3.80
CA GLY A 268 -1.02 29.38 3.65
C GLY A 268 -0.75 28.00 3.04
N LYS A 269 0.52 27.61 2.91
CA LYS A 269 0.98 26.32 2.39
C LYS A 269 1.91 25.64 3.36
N ALA A 270 2.08 24.33 3.20
CA ALA A 270 3.02 23.53 3.98
C ALA A 270 4.42 24.17 3.95
N ASP A 271 5.06 24.31 5.12
CA ASP A 271 6.45 24.76 5.16
C ASP A 271 7.38 23.60 4.79
N VAL A 272 7.85 23.63 3.54
CA VAL A 272 8.71 22.59 2.96
C VAL A 272 10.15 22.61 3.51
N THR A 273 10.52 23.61 4.31
CA THR A 273 11.87 23.74 4.89
C THR A 273 11.91 23.44 6.38
N ALA A 274 10.75 23.45 7.04
CA ALA A 274 10.65 23.25 8.48
C ALA A 274 11.01 21.82 8.89
N LYS A 275 11.70 21.69 10.02
CA LYS A 275 11.81 20.42 10.73
C LYS A 275 10.45 20.02 11.33
N PRO A 276 10.23 18.71 11.59
CA PRO A 276 9.00 18.24 12.21
C PRO A 276 8.74 18.89 13.57
N SER A 277 7.46 19.10 13.86
CA SER A 277 6.98 19.57 15.15
C SER A 277 5.75 18.77 15.55
N TYR A 278 5.92 17.81 16.46
CA TYR A 278 4.85 16.93 16.91
C TYR A 278 4.04 17.59 18.04
N LYS A 279 2.78 17.94 17.75
CA LYS A 279 1.90 18.67 18.66
C LYS A 279 0.64 17.88 18.96
N TYR A 280 0.55 17.41 20.19
CA TYR A 280 -0.59 16.67 20.72
C TYR A 280 -1.53 17.61 21.50
N THR A 281 -2.66 17.11 21.96
CA THR A 281 -3.61 17.94 22.72
C THR A 281 -3.01 18.30 24.07
N GLY A 282 -2.79 19.60 24.30
CA GLY A 282 -2.28 20.13 25.56
C GLY A 282 -0.76 20.11 25.71
N PHE A 283 0.00 19.55 24.75
CA PHE A 283 1.46 19.59 24.78
C PHE A 283 2.09 19.46 23.38
N ALA A 284 3.29 20.03 23.22
CA ALA A 284 4.17 19.76 22.09
C ALA A 284 5.29 18.84 22.57
N LEU A 285 5.67 17.86 21.75
CA LEU A 285 6.74 16.94 22.13
C LEU A 285 8.06 17.70 22.28
N ASP A 286 8.67 17.58 23.45
CA ASP A 286 9.94 18.20 23.79
C ASP A 286 10.65 17.41 24.90
N SER A 287 11.78 17.92 25.38
CA SER A 287 12.57 17.27 26.43
C SER A 287 11.87 17.14 27.79
N THR A 288 10.79 17.87 28.05
CA THR A 288 10.12 17.97 29.38
C THR A 288 8.76 17.31 29.43
N THR A 289 8.10 17.15 28.28
CA THR A 289 6.78 16.52 28.15
C THR A 289 6.88 15.00 28.19
N PHE A 290 5.75 14.34 28.50
CA PHE A 290 5.63 12.89 28.49
C PHE A 290 6.71 12.19 29.36
N GLY A 291 6.78 12.55 30.65
CA GLY A 291 7.77 11.99 31.58
C GLY A 291 9.24 12.40 31.33
N GLY A 292 9.47 13.26 30.34
CA GLY A 292 10.78 13.76 29.90
C GLY A 292 11.50 12.77 28.98
N GLY A 293 12.07 13.29 27.88
CA GLY A 293 12.98 12.53 27.03
C GLY A 293 14.28 12.21 27.76
N ALA A 294 14.91 11.07 27.47
CA ALA A 294 16.24 10.81 28.02
C ALA A 294 17.28 11.81 27.47
N PRO A 295 18.41 12.03 28.18
CA PRO A 295 19.41 13.00 27.75
C PRO A 295 19.91 12.75 26.31
N GLY A 296 19.95 13.81 25.49
CA GLY A 296 20.49 13.77 24.13
C GLY A 296 19.50 13.34 23.04
N MET A 297 18.21 13.21 23.38
CA MET A 297 17.16 12.91 22.41
C MET A 297 16.76 14.12 21.57
N ASP A 298 16.38 13.85 20.32
CA ASP A 298 15.97 14.83 19.32
C ASP A 298 14.49 14.66 19.00
N ALA A 299 13.66 15.64 19.38
CA ALA A 299 12.22 15.65 19.11
C ALA A 299 11.89 16.07 17.66
N THR A 300 12.90 16.39 16.84
CA THR A 300 12.77 16.84 15.45
C THR A 300 13.19 15.77 14.43
N LEU A 301 13.36 14.53 14.86
CA LEU A 301 13.53 13.39 13.94
C LEU A 301 12.33 13.27 13.01
N TRP A 302 12.56 12.74 11.81
CA TRP A 302 11.52 12.65 10.78
C TRP A 302 10.47 11.58 11.06
N ASN A 303 10.84 10.49 11.74
CA ASN A 303 9.98 9.34 11.97
C ASN A 303 9.47 9.34 13.40
N ASN A 304 8.16 9.41 13.58
CA ASN A 304 7.49 9.48 14.87
C ASN A 304 6.50 8.33 14.99
N LEU A 305 6.94 7.26 15.64
CA LEU A 305 6.22 6.00 15.74
C LEU A 305 5.22 6.10 16.89
N ASP A 306 4.11 6.77 16.64
CA ASP A 306 3.10 7.09 17.65
C ASP A 306 1.87 6.19 17.62
N GLU A 307 2.01 5.04 16.95
CA GLU A 307 1.04 3.95 16.90
C GLU A 307 1.70 2.65 17.38
N ASP A 308 1.11 1.99 18.38
CA ASP A 308 1.70 0.80 19.03
C ASP A 308 1.00 -0.52 18.69
N ASN A 309 -0.06 -0.47 17.90
CA ASN A 309 -0.76 -1.64 17.38
C ASN A 309 -1.11 -1.49 15.89
N GLU A 310 -1.44 -2.63 15.29
CA GLU A 310 -1.93 -2.73 13.93
C GLU A 310 -3.39 -2.28 13.91
N LEU A 311 -3.66 -1.04 13.47
CA LEU A 311 -5.01 -0.54 13.16
C LEU A 311 -6.04 -0.66 14.30
N ASN A 312 -5.59 -0.68 15.56
CA ASN A 312 -6.40 -0.98 16.75
C ASN A 312 -7.08 -2.35 16.66
N VAL A 313 -6.37 -3.37 16.18
CA VAL A 313 -6.83 -4.76 16.13
C VAL A 313 -5.83 -5.74 16.72
N ASP A 314 -4.52 -5.54 16.49
CA ASP A 314 -3.51 -6.52 16.89
C ASP A 314 -2.24 -5.86 17.44
N GLU A 315 -1.71 -6.41 18.54
CA GLU A 315 -0.37 -6.10 19.02
C GLU A 315 0.65 -6.92 18.24
N MET A 316 1.55 -6.24 17.50
CA MET A 316 2.45 -6.91 16.56
C MET A 316 3.87 -7.03 17.11
N PHE A 317 4.50 -8.19 16.92
CA PHE A 317 5.82 -8.53 17.46
C PHE A 317 6.69 -9.20 16.40
N ALA A 318 8.01 -9.02 16.53
CA ALA A 318 9.00 -9.77 15.78
C ALA A 318 9.84 -10.68 16.69
N HIS A 319 10.66 -11.53 16.09
CA HIS A 319 11.56 -12.46 16.81
C HIS A 319 10.83 -13.34 17.82
N VAL A 320 9.55 -13.61 17.57
CA VAL A 320 8.73 -14.43 18.46
C VAL A 320 9.27 -15.84 18.42
N SER A 321 9.88 -16.24 19.53
CA SER A 321 10.41 -17.59 19.71
C SER A 321 10.08 -18.04 21.12
N ALA A 322 9.22 -19.07 21.23
CA ALA A 322 8.84 -19.61 22.52
C ALA A 322 10.07 -20.14 23.26
N ASN A 323 10.29 -19.62 24.46
CA ASN A 323 11.30 -20.13 25.38
C ASN A 323 10.61 -20.51 26.70
N PRO A 324 10.12 -21.76 26.83
CA PRO A 324 9.37 -22.18 28.02
C PRO A 324 10.16 -22.09 29.34
N SER A 325 11.47 -21.85 29.27
CA SER A 325 12.34 -21.67 30.43
C SER A 325 12.47 -20.20 30.87
N ASP A 326 11.98 -19.24 30.08
CA ASP A 326 11.92 -17.83 30.47
C ASP A 326 10.73 -17.63 31.43
N PRO A 327 10.97 -17.24 32.69
CA PRO A 327 9.90 -17.06 33.67
C PRO A 327 9.05 -15.82 33.43
N ASN A 328 9.47 -14.89 32.56
CA ASN A 328 8.81 -13.61 32.30
C ASN A 328 8.10 -13.58 30.95
N ALA A 329 8.60 -14.30 29.93
CA ALA A 329 8.02 -14.33 28.59
C ALA A 329 8.14 -15.73 27.94
N PRO A 330 7.48 -16.76 28.48
CA PRO A 330 7.64 -18.14 28.02
C PRO A 330 7.20 -18.38 26.56
N ASP A 331 6.35 -17.50 26.02
CA ASP A 331 5.83 -17.56 24.65
C ASP A 331 6.59 -16.66 23.65
N GLY A 332 7.54 -15.84 24.12
CA GLY A 332 8.40 -15.00 23.29
C GLY A 332 7.78 -13.67 22.83
N PHE A 333 6.59 -13.31 23.30
CA PHE A 333 5.96 -12.02 23.02
C PHE A 333 6.44 -10.96 24.02
N VAL A 334 7.37 -10.11 23.59
CA VAL A 334 8.04 -9.13 24.45
C VAL A 334 8.03 -7.73 23.83
N ASP A 335 7.76 -6.71 24.64
CA ASP A 335 7.67 -5.30 24.22
C ASP A 335 8.94 -4.78 23.53
N GLU A 336 10.12 -5.34 23.85
CA GLU A 336 11.37 -5.00 23.16
C GLU A 336 11.34 -5.30 21.66
N ASN A 337 10.49 -6.25 21.24
CA ASN A 337 10.32 -6.68 19.86
C ASN A 337 9.03 -6.15 19.21
N ARG A 338 8.36 -5.18 19.86
CA ARG A 338 7.12 -4.58 19.35
C ARG A 338 7.35 -3.94 17.98
N ILE A 339 6.42 -4.20 17.07
CA ILE A 339 6.28 -3.51 15.80
C ILE A 339 5.40 -2.28 16.04
N VAL A 340 5.87 -1.13 15.59
CA VAL A 340 5.26 0.18 15.83
C VAL A 340 5.15 0.93 14.51
N TYR A 341 4.20 1.85 14.43
CA TYR A 341 3.76 2.42 13.17
C TYR A 341 3.78 3.94 13.17
N GLU A 342 3.78 4.49 11.97
CA GLU A 342 3.51 5.90 11.71
C GLU A 342 2.71 6.06 10.43
N ALA A 343 2.02 7.20 10.31
CA ALA A 343 1.29 7.56 9.11
C ALA A 343 1.57 9.01 8.68
N LYS A 344 1.77 9.20 7.37
CA LYS A 344 2.20 10.46 6.77
C LYS A 344 1.44 10.76 5.48
N MET A 345 1.42 12.03 5.08
CA MET A 345 0.85 12.46 3.81
C MET A 345 1.74 13.50 3.13
N ASN A 346 1.80 13.46 1.80
CA ASN A 346 2.64 14.33 1.00
C ASN A 346 2.17 15.80 1.00
N GLU A 347 2.96 16.65 0.34
CA GLU A 347 2.72 18.09 0.26
C GLU A 347 1.35 18.43 -0.34
N ALA A 348 0.89 17.66 -1.34
CA ALA A 348 -0.41 17.88 -1.98
C ALA A 348 -1.56 17.70 -0.99
N GLY A 349 -1.55 16.60 -0.22
CA GLY A 349 -2.53 16.33 0.82
C GLY A 349 -2.50 17.37 1.94
N PHE A 350 -1.31 17.75 2.43
CA PHE A 350 -1.22 18.73 3.51
C PHE A 350 -1.63 20.14 3.06
N ASN A 351 -1.26 20.57 1.85
CA ASN A 351 -1.75 21.81 1.26
C ASN A 351 -3.29 21.81 1.12
N TYR A 352 -3.89 20.66 0.83
CA TYR A 352 -5.35 20.51 0.84
C TYR A 352 -5.91 20.75 2.24
N VAL A 353 -5.37 20.09 3.27
CA VAL A 353 -5.77 20.27 4.68
C VAL A 353 -5.68 21.73 5.11
N LEU A 354 -4.62 22.44 4.72
CA LEU A 354 -4.42 23.86 5.04
C LEU A 354 -5.44 24.76 4.34
N SER A 355 -5.61 24.60 3.02
CA SER A 355 -6.51 25.45 2.23
C SER A 355 -7.99 25.29 2.57
N THR A 356 -8.38 24.09 3.01
CA THR A 356 -9.75 23.77 3.46
C THR A 356 -9.94 23.91 4.97
N LYS A 357 -8.85 24.15 5.71
CA LYS A 357 -8.81 24.21 7.18
C LYS A 357 -9.28 22.94 7.88
N LEU A 358 -9.08 21.77 7.27
CA LEU A 358 -9.42 20.47 7.88
C LEU A 358 -8.59 20.14 9.14
N TYR A 359 -7.53 20.91 9.42
CA TYR A 359 -6.79 20.84 10.68
C TYR A 359 -7.63 21.33 11.88
N ASP A 360 -8.67 22.14 11.64
CA ASP A 360 -9.63 22.54 12.66
C ASP A 360 -10.78 21.55 12.77
N THR A 361 -11.00 21.01 13.98
CA THR A 361 -12.02 20.02 14.30
C THR A 361 -13.41 20.40 13.80
N GLU A 362 -13.87 21.63 14.06
CA GLU A 362 -15.25 22.05 13.72
C GLU A 362 -15.45 22.14 12.20
N THR A 363 -14.48 22.73 11.50
CA THR A 363 -14.47 22.82 10.04
C THR A 363 -14.46 21.44 9.41
N ARG A 364 -13.58 20.56 9.89
CA ARG A 364 -13.45 19.19 9.41
C ARG A 364 -14.72 18.39 9.63
N ASP A 365 -15.26 18.38 10.85
CA ASP A 365 -16.46 17.61 11.17
C ASP A 365 -17.65 18.06 10.32
N THR A 366 -17.76 19.37 10.04
CA THR A 366 -18.75 19.94 9.13
C THR A 366 -18.58 19.43 7.69
N MET A 367 -17.36 19.50 7.14
CA MET A 367 -17.08 19.05 5.77
C MET A 367 -17.25 17.53 5.63
N VAL A 368 -16.76 16.75 6.58
CA VAL A 368 -16.93 15.29 6.63
C VAL A 368 -18.41 14.93 6.68
N ALA A 369 -19.20 15.61 7.52
CA ALA A 369 -20.64 15.41 7.59
C ALA A 369 -21.38 15.77 6.29
N ALA A 370 -20.94 16.81 5.58
CA ALA A 370 -21.49 17.15 4.26
C ALA A 370 -21.13 16.10 3.20
N THR A 371 -19.89 15.60 3.25
CA THR A 371 -19.33 14.64 2.29
C THR A 371 -20.00 13.28 2.37
N LYS A 372 -20.32 12.80 3.59
CA LYS A 372 -20.94 11.47 3.80
C LYS A 372 -22.39 11.36 3.33
N THR A 373 -22.98 12.43 2.80
CA THR A 373 -24.34 12.38 2.24
C THR A 373 -24.36 11.53 0.97
N ALA A 374 -25.47 10.83 0.73
CA ALA A 374 -25.62 9.97 -0.44
C ALA A 374 -25.42 10.74 -1.76
N ASP A 375 -25.93 11.97 -1.85
CA ASP A 375 -25.78 12.82 -3.03
C ASP A 375 -24.33 13.22 -3.26
N ALA A 376 -23.59 13.61 -2.22
CA ALA A 376 -22.19 13.97 -2.33
C ALA A 376 -21.34 12.75 -2.76
N LEU A 377 -21.50 11.62 -2.08
CA LEU A 377 -20.81 10.37 -2.44
C LEU A 377 -21.12 9.93 -3.87
N THR A 378 -22.35 10.08 -4.33
CA THR A 378 -22.73 9.77 -5.72
C THR A 378 -22.10 10.76 -6.71
N ALA A 379 -21.96 12.03 -6.33
CA ALA A 379 -21.41 13.07 -7.19
C ALA A 379 -19.88 12.95 -7.36
N TYR A 380 -19.13 12.68 -6.28
CA TYR A 380 -17.67 12.56 -6.37
C TYR A 380 -17.21 11.12 -6.49
N GLY A 381 -17.78 10.16 -5.76
CA GLY A 381 -17.54 8.71 -5.91
C GLY A 381 -16.09 8.29 -6.14
N GLY A 382 -15.11 8.97 -5.54
CA GLY A 382 -13.71 8.74 -5.88
C GLY A 382 -13.39 8.97 -7.36
N THR A 383 -13.87 10.07 -7.95
CA THR A 383 -13.62 10.54 -9.32
C THR A 383 -13.10 11.96 -9.31
N CYS A 384 -12.03 12.21 -10.05
CA CYS A 384 -11.37 13.51 -10.07
C CYS A 384 -12.26 14.62 -10.64
N GLY A 385 -12.25 15.79 -9.99
CA GLY A 385 -12.86 17.02 -10.52
C GLY A 385 -14.39 17.08 -10.50
N LYS A 386 -15.07 16.11 -9.89
CA LYS A 386 -16.55 16.09 -9.80
C LYS A 386 -17.12 16.52 -8.45
N ALA A 387 -16.28 16.58 -7.40
CA ALA A 387 -16.72 16.90 -6.05
C ALA A 387 -17.36 18.30 -5.94
N PRO A 388 -18.56 18.43 -5.32
CA PRO A 388 -19.12 19.73 -4.96
C PRO A 388 -18.17 20.56 -4.07
N ALA A 389 -18.35 21.88 -4.08
CA ALA A 389 -17.65 22.73 -3.13
C ALA A 389 -18.11 22.43 -1.69
N GLY A 390 -17.18 22.46 -0.73
CA GLY A 390 -17.48 22.28 0.70
C GLY A 390 -17.56 20.83 1.16
N ILE A 391 -17.14 19.86 0.34
CA ILE A 391 -16.93 18.47 0.76
C ILE A 391 -15.44 18.11 0.73
N VAL A 392 -15.09 17.01 1.41
CA VAL A 392 -13.75 16.42 1.42
C VAL A 392 -13.55 15.63 0.13
N SER A 393 -12.56 16.02 -0.64
CA SER A 393 -12.08 15.31 -1.83
C SER A 393 -10.61 15.68 -2.04
N LEU A 394 -9.72 14.77 -1.67
CA LEU A 394 -8.28 15.01 -1.75
C LEU A 394 -7.84 15.14 -3.22
N PRO A 395 -6.74 15.89 -3.46
CA PRO A 395 -6.30 16.21 -4.81
C PRO A 395 -5.85 14.95 -5.56
N CYS A 396 -6.33 14.81 -6.79
CA CYS A 396 -5.78 13.83 -7.73
C CYS A 396 -4.49 14.33 -8.36
N GLY A 397 -3.70 13.40 -8.87
CA GLY A 397 -2.61 13.69 -9.78
C GLY A 397 -3.04 14.42 -11.05
N VAL A 398 -2.07 15.04 -11.70
CA VAL A 398 -2.19 15.61 -13.04
C VAL A 398 -1.15 14.92 -13.90
N MET A 399 -1.60 14.34 -15.02
CA MET A 399 -0.75 13.69 -16.01
C MET A 399 0.44 14.59 -16.41
N GLY A 400 1.67 14.18 -16.09
CA GLY A 400 2.87 14.95 -16.38
C GLY A 400 3.01 16.24 -15.55
N GLY A 401 2.30 16.34 -14.43
CA GLY A 401 2.24 17.52 -13.57
C GLY A 401 2.37 17.15 -12.08
N ALA A 402 1.39 17.54 -11.26
CA ALA A 402 1.38 17.24 -9.84
C ALA A 402 1.12 15.74 -9.59
N GLU A 403 1.78 15.18 -8.56
CA GLU A 403 1.64 13.77 -8.19
C GLU A 403 0.20 13.43 -7.75
N GLY A 404 -0.43 14.31 -6.97
CA GLY A 404 -1.69 14.03 -6.30
C GLY A 404 -1.46 13.68 -4.84
N ASN A 405 -2.51 13.26 -4.14
CA ASN A 405 -2.39 12.85 -2.75
C ASN A 405 -1.67 11.51 -2.62
N ILE A 406 -0.61 11.47 -1.80
CA ILE A 406 0.06 10.22 -1.40
C ILE A 406 -0.01 10.13 0.12
N GLU A 407 -0.58 9.02 0.61
CA GLU A 407 -0.58 8.61 2.01
C GLU A 407 0.39 7.43 2.20
N ILE A 408 1.11 7.44 3.32
CA ILE A 408 2.07 6.43 3.71
C ILE A 408 1.68 5.89 5.08
N LYS A 409 1.68 4.57 5.23
CA LYS A 409 1.69 3.87 6.52
C LYS A 409 2.94 3.02 6.57
N ALA A 410 3.77 3.18 7.60
CA ALA A 410 5.03 2.46 7.73
C ALA A 410 5.03 1.62 9.01
N ALA A 411 5.57 0.40 8.92
CA ALA A 411 5.78 -0.51 10.04
C ALA A 411 7.28 -0.63 10.31
N TRP A 412 7.64 -0.45 11.58
CA TRP A 412 9.03 -0.39 12.04
C TRP A 412 9.23 -1.29 13.24
N ARG A 413 10.43 -1.84 13.38
CA ARG A 413 10.83 -2.57 14.58
C ARG A 413 12.29 -2.38 14.93
N LYS A 414 12.64 -2.69 16.18
CA LYS A 414 14.04 -2.82 16.56
C LYS A 414 14.63 -4.07 15.87
N LEU A 415 15.85 -3.93 15.34
CA LEU A 415 16.59 -5.05 14.76
C LEU A 415 17.44 -5.72 15.83
N ASN A 416 17.63 -7.04 15.72
CA ASN A 416 18.60 -7.74 16.55
C ASN A 416 20.04 -7.51 16.04
N ALA A 417 21.04 -8.02 16.76
CA ALA A 417 22.45 -7.80 16.43
C ALA A 417 22.83 -8.37 15.06
N ASP A 418 22.31 -9.57 14.71
CA ASP A 418 22.64 -10.25 13.46
C ASP A 418 22.01 -9.54 12.25
N GLU A 419 20.76 -9.10 12.39
CA GLU A 419 20.06 -8.31 11.37
C GLU A 419 20.72 -6.96 11.15
N THR A 420 21.14 -6.28 12.22
CA THR A 420 21.90 -5.04 12.14
C THR A 420 23.23 -5.27 11.40
N ALA A 421 23.94 -6.34 11.72
CA ALA A 421 25.21 -6.69 11.10
C ALA A 421 25.07 -7.10 9.62
N SER A 422 23.92 -7.63 9.23
CA SER A 422 23.64 -8.04 7.84
C SER A 422 23.61 -6.86 6.86
N GLY A 423 23.23 -5.67 7.34
CA GLY A 423 22.97 -4.50 6.48
C GLY A 423 21.82 -4.69 5.49
N ALA A 424 20.93 -5.68 5.70
CA ALA A 424 19.86 -5.99 4.77
C ALA A 424 18.66 -5.02 4.86
N TYR A 425 18.41 -4.45 6.03
CA TYR A 425 17.28 -3.59 6.31
C TYR A 425 17.62 -2.12 6.08
N TYR A 426 16.66 -1.36 5.57
CA TYR A 426 16.72 0.09 5.72
C TYR A 426 16.51 0.44 7.19
N THR A 427 17.39 1.27 7.75
CA THR A 427 17.31 1.72 9.14
C THR A 427 17.38 3.23 9.22
N ASN A 428 16.66 3.82 10.18
CA ASN A 428 16.77 5.22 10.51
C ASN A 428 16.53 5.46 12.01
N LYS A 429 16.90 6.65 12.50
CA LYS A 429 16.51 7.11 13.83
C LYS A 429 15.02 7.43 13.87
N VAL A 430 14.37 7.02 14.94
CA VAL A 430 12.92 7.16 15.15
C VAL A 430 12.65 7.70 16.54
N ILE A 431 11.52 8.40 16.70
CA ILE A 431 10.89 8.67 18.00
C ILE A 431 9.93 7.51 18.28
N ARG A 432 9.99 6.95 19.49
CA ARG A 432 9.05 5.93 19.97
C ARG A 432 8.58 6.25 21.38
N TYR A 433 7.50 5.63 21.82
CA TYR A 433 6.91 5.86 23.13
C TYR A 433 6.84 4.56 23.93
N GLN A 434 7.20 4.62 25.20
CA GLN A 434 7.19 3.46 26.09
C GLN A 434 6.87 3.87 27.53
N ALA A 435 6.09 3.07 28.25
CA ALA A 435 5.93 3.24 29.68
C ALA A 435 7.08 2.57 30.44
N VAL A 436 7.66 3.31 31.38
CA VAL A 436 8.85 2.89 32.11
C VAL A 436 8.56 2.92 33.61
N GLY A 437 8.80 1.79 34.28
CA GLY A 437 8.64 1.65 35.72
C GLY A 437 8.83 0.18 36.13
N ALA A 438 9.31 -0.06 37.36
CA ALA A 438 9.53 -1.41 37.86
C ALA A 438 8.21 -2.15 38.20
N THR A 439 7.16 -1.39 38.51
CA THR A 439 5.82 -1.93 38.81
C THR A 439 4.77 -1.19 37.99
N LYS A 440 3.58 -1.79 37.84
CA LYS A 440 2.42 -1.17 37.18
C LYS A 440 2.06 0.20 37.78
N ALA A 441 2.22 0.39 39.09
CA ALA A 441 1.94 1.66 39.78
C ALA A 441 3.00 2.74 39.53
N ASP A 442 4.23 2.35 39.19
CA ASP A 442 5.36 3.27 38.96
C ASP A 442 5.57 3.62 37.48
N LYS A 443 4.84 2.98 36.57
CA LYS A 443 4.97 3.19 35.13
C LYS A 443 4.65 4.65 34.79
N VAL A 444 5.63 5.34 34.22
CA VAL A 444 5.49 6.67 33.62
C VAL A 444 5.72 6.58 32.13
N ASN A 445 4.85 7.20 31.35
CA ASN A 445 5.02 7.26 29.91
C ASN A 445 6.23 8.14 29.57
N LYS A 446 7.09 7.65 28.67
CA LYS A 446 8.30 8.32 28.18
C LYS A 446 8.43 8.16 26.67
N TRP A 447 9.22 9.03 26.07
CA TRP A 447 9.61 8.91 24.67
C TRP A 447 11.12 8.70 24.53
N PHE A 448 11.50 8.02 23.45
CA PHE A 448 12.87 7.61 23.16
C PHE A 448 13.25 7.90 21.72
N THR A 449 14.55 8.12 21.47
CA THR A 449 15.13 8.04 20.12
C THR A 449 15.98 6.79 19.98
N ASP A 450 15.65 5.93 19.03
CA ASP A 450 16.36 4.68 18.75
C ASP A 450 16.53 4.47 17.25
N THR A 451 17.30 3.47 16.84
CA THR A 451 17.43 3.05 15.44
C THR A 451 16.56 1.83 15.19
N TYR A 452 15.62 1.96 14.25
CA TYR A 452 14.66 0.91 13.88
C TYR A 452 14.85 0.56 12.41
N GLY A 453 14.50 -0.69 12.05
CA GLY A 453 14.44 -1.17 10.68
C GLY A 453 13.02 -1.10 10.12
N LEU A 454 12.89 -0.66 8.87
CA LEU A 454 11.62 -0.62 8.14
C LEU A 454 11.27 -2.05 7.70
N ILE A 455 10.06 -2.51 8.02
CA ILE A 455 9.61 -3.88 7.69
C ILE A 455 8.32 -3.93 6.86
N GLY A 456 7.58 -2.83 6.77
CA GLY A 456 6.36 -2.71 5.98
C GLY A 456 6.12 -1.27 5.52
N LEU A 457 5.59 -1.08 4.32
CA LEU A 457 5.28 0.23 3.76
C LEU A 457 4.06 0.15 2.84
N HIS A 458 2.98 0.83 3.21
CA HIS A 458 1.86 1.07 2.31
C HIS A 458 2.07 2.42 1.61
N ILE A 459 1.85 2.43 0.30
CA ILE A 459 1.82 3.61 -0.55
C ILE A 459 0.44 3.71 -1.15
N ILE A 460 -0.28 4.79 -0.82
CA ILE A 460 -1.68 4.98 -1.18
C ILE A 460 -1.79 6.27 -1.99
N HIS A 461 -1.90 6.14 -3.31
CA HIS A 461 -1.71 7.24 -4.25
C HIS A 461 -2.96 7.53 -5.08
N LYS A 462 -3.47 8.76 -4.99
CA LYS A 462 -4.56 9.26 -5.83
C LYS A 462 -4.04 9.91 -7.11
N THR A 463 -4.16 9.22 -8.23
CA THR A 463 -3.73 9.72 -9.55
C THR A 463 -4.91 10.22 -10.38
N ALA A 464 -4.67 10.70 -11.61
CA ALA A 464 -5.73 11.20 -12.48
C ALA A 464 -6.63 10.06 -12.99
N ASN A 465 -6.03 8.92 -13.36
CA ASN A 465 -6.74 7.76 -13.89
C ASN A 465 -7.17 6.74 -12.83
N PHE A 466 -6.65 6.84 -11.59
CA PHE A 466 -7.04 5.99 -10.47
C PHE A 466 -7.57 6.83 -9.31
N PRO A 467 -8.76 7.41 -9.48
CA PRO A 467 -9.29 8.38 -8.54
C PRO A 467 -9.85 7.75 -7.25
N THR A 468 -10.00 6.42 -7.23
CA THR A 468 -10.25 5.57 -6.04
C THR A 468 -8.96 5.09 -5.38
N TYR A 469 -7.82 5.72 -5.72
CA TYR A 469 -6.48 5.44 -5.23
C TYR A 469 -5.89 4.12 -5.72
N VAL A 470 -4.57 4.14 -5.93
CA VAL A 470 -3.72 2.96 -6.06
C VAL A 470 -3.17 2.63 -4.67
N PHE A 471 -3.48 1.45 -4.16
CA PHE A 471 -2.96 0.91 -2.90
C PHE A 471 -1.88 -0.11 -3.23
N ALA A 472 -0.65 0.18 -2.87
CA ALA A 472 0.47 -0.74 -2.99
C ALA A 472 1.04 -1.04 -1.61
N THR A 473 1.30 -2.31 -1.34
CA THR A 473 1.86 -2.75 -0.05
C THR A 473 3.17 -3.49 -0.22
N PHE A 474 4.20 -2.99 0.44
CA PHE A 474 5.56 -3.52 0.44
C PHE A 474 5.93 -4.01 1.82
N GLU A 475 6.85 -4.98 1.85
CA GLU A 475 7.42 -5.49 3.09
C GLU A 475 8.85 -5.98 2.90
N HIS A 476 9.58 -6.19 3.99
CA HIS A 476 10.88 -6.82 3.94
C HIS A 476 10.72 -8.33 3.66
N LYS A 477 11.53 -8.88 2.75
CA LYS A 477 11.40 -10.28 2.28
C LYS A 477 11.56 -11.33 3.40
N ASP A 478 12.29 -10.97 4.45
CA ASP A 478 12.59 -11.84 5.58
C ASP A 478 11.57 -11.74 6.72
N ASN A 479 10.44 -11.04 6.57
CA ASN A 479 9.45 -10.89 7.64
C ASN A 479 9.00 -12.24 8.21
N ILE A 480 8.51 -13.18 7.38
CA ILE A 480 8.13 -14.53 7.83
C ILE A 480 9.30 -15.22 8.57
N ALA A 481 10.50 -15.17 7.99
CA ALA A 481 11.68 -15.81 8.56
C ALA A 481 12.15 -15.16 9.88
N SER A 482 11.76 -13.91 10.14
CA SER A 482 12.09 -13.18 11.36
C SER A 482 11.14 -13.48 12.53
N GLY A 483 10.16 -14.37 12.36
CA GLY A 483 9.24 -14.78 13.43
C GLY A 483 8.28 -13.67 13.82
N ILE A 484 7.52 -13.15 12.85
CA ILE A 484 6.44 -12.20 13.12
C ILE A 484 5.31 -12.95 13.83
N GLY A 485 4.72 -12.31 14.84
CA GLY A 485 3.54 -12.81 15.52
C GLY A 485 2.72 -11.67 16.09
N TYR A 486 1.49 -11.98 16.49
CA TYR A 486 0.56 -11.01 17.05
C TYR A 486 -0.19 -11.52 18.27
N ILE A 487 -0.67 -10.57 19.07
CA ILE A 487 -1.69 -10.77 20.09
C ILE A 487 -2.96 -10.08 19.61
N ASP A 488 -4.03 -10.83 19.44
CA ASP A 488 -5.32 -10.30 19.01
C ASP A 488 -5.93 -9.42 20.11
N GLU A 489 -6.31 -8.18 19.81
CA GLU A 489 -6.93 -7.27 20.77
C GLU A 489 -8.47 -7.38 20.79
N ILE A 490 -9.10 -8.05 19.81
CA ILE A 490 -10.55 -8.03 19.61
C ILE A 490 -11.18 -9.41 19.33
N THR A 491 -12.05 -9.88 20.24
CA THR A 491 -12.86 -11.08 19.96
C THR A 491 -13.94 -10.74 18.94
N GLN A 492 -13.82 -11.25 17.72
CA GLN A 492 -14.79 -11.02 16.65
C GLN A 492 -15.69 -12.25 16.40
N ASN A 493 -16.77 -12.39 17.18
CA ASN A 493 -17.76 -13.44 17.00
C ASN A 493 -18.42 -13.37 15.61
N GLY A 494 -18.27 -14.42 14.78
CA GLY A 494 -19.09 -14.63 13.56
C GLY A 494 -18.36 -14.84 12.23
N ARG A 495 -17.02 -14.82 12.19
CA ARG A 495 -16.23 -14.96 10.95
C ARG A 495 -15.64 -16.35 10.66
N GLY A 496 -16.10 -17.41 11.32
CA GLY A 496 -15.49 -18.73 11.23
C GLY A 496 -14.58 -18.98 12.43
N ALA A 497 -13.52 -19.76 12.29
CA ALA A 497 -12.56 -20.08 13.36
C ALA A 497 -11.64 -18.88 13.72
N GLY A 498 -12.16 -17.66 13.65
CA GLY A 498 -11.40 -16.44 13.90
C GLY A 498 -10.85 -16.38 15.32
N ASP A 499 -9.84 -15.54 15.47
CA ASP A 499 -9.08 -15.44 16.70
C ASP A 499 -9.91 -14.78 17.83
N VAL A 500 -9.53 -15.11 19.06
CA VAL A 500 -10.18 -14.62 20.28
C VAL A 500 -9.25 -13.59 20.89
N ALA A 501 -9.77 -12.47 21.42
CA ALA A 501 -8.92 -11.50 22.11
C ALA A 501 -7.97 -12.18 23.12
N GLY A 502 -6.70 -11.82 23.05
CA GLY A 502 -5.60 -12.42 23.79
C GLY A 502 -4.97 -13.65 23.12
N ALA A 503 -5.49 -14.10 21.97
CA ALA A 503 -4.88 -15.16 21.19
C ALA A 503 -3.50 -14.72 20.71
N LYS A 504 -2.52 -15.61 20.86
CA LYS A 504 -1.14 -15.38 20.46
C LYS A 504 -0.83 -16.24 19.24
N VAL A 505 -0.54 -15.59 18.12
CA VAL A 505 -0.37 -16.25 16.83
C VAL A 505 1.02 -15.93 16.27
N ILE A 506 1.70 -16.95 15.76
CA ILE A 506 2.95 -16.78 15.01
C ILE A 506 2.62 -16.93 13.53
N ILE A 507 2.97 -15.94 12.72
CA ILE A 507 2.70 -15.94 11.28
C ILE A 507 3.76 -16.79 10.58
N SER A 508 3.38 -18.01 10.23
CA SER A 508 4.25 -18.94 9.48
C SER A 508 4.05 -18.88 7.97
N ASP A 509 2.90 -18.42 7.51
CA ASP A 509 2.56 -18.28 6.09
C ASP A 509 1.53 -17.15 5.90
N ARG A 510 1.28 -16.78 4.64
CA ARG A 510 0.20 -15.86 4.26
C ARG A 510 -1.07 -16.64 3.95
N ASP A 511 -2.22 -16.05 4.23
CA ASP A 511 -3.50 -16.61 3.78
C ASP A 511 -3.64 -16.48 2.26
N ASN A 512 -3.17 -15.36 1.72
CA ASN A 512 -3.19 -15.06 0.29
C ASN A 512 -1.76 -14.92 -0.26
N PRO A 513 -1.33 -15.74 -1.23
CA PRO A 513 0.02 -15.69 -1.77
C PRO A 513 0.23 -14.46 -2.66
N ILE A 514 1.48 -13.97 -2.75
CA ILE A 514 1.85 -12.92 -3.70
C ILE A 514 1.55 -13.40 -5.15
N PRO A 515 0.76 -12.65 -5.96
CA PRO A 515 0.44 -13.00 -7.34
C PRO A 515 1.66 -13.22 -8.23
N ASN A 516 1.60 -14.06 -9.27
CA ASN A 516 2.79 -14.34 -10.08
C ASN A 516 3.24 -13.12 -10.88
N ALA A 517 2.32 -12.32 -11.39
CA ALA A 517 2.65 -11.04 -12.04
C ALA A 517 3.46 -10.12 -11.10
N VAL A 518 3.09 -10.05 -9.82
CA VAL A 518 3.79 -9.27 -8.79
C VAL A 518 5.15 -9.87 -8.47
N LYS A 519 5.26 -11.19 -8.26
CA LYS A 519 6.55 -11.90 -8.07
C LYS A 519 7.51 -11.67 -9.24
N ALA A 520 6.98 -11.68 -10.45
CA ALA A 520 7.76 -11.48 -11.66
C ALA A 520 8.27 -10.03 -11.73
N MET A 521 7.48 -9.03 -11.28
CA MET A 521 7.97 -7.65 -11.18
C MET A 521 8.94 -7.46 -10.00
N ASN A 522 8.75 -8.12 -8.86
CA ASN A 522 9.70 -8.12 -7.73
C ASN A 522 11.10 -8.54 -8.19
N SER A 523 11.20 -9.65 -8.92
CA SER A 523 12.48 -10.17 -9.43
C SER A 523 13.21 -9.13 -10.29
N VAL A 524 12.46 -8.39 -11.09
CA VAL A 524 12.97 -7.33 -11.98
C VAL A 524 13.43 -6.11 -11.21
N ALA A 525 12.61 -5.63 -10.28
CA ALA A 525 12.94 -4.47 -9.46
C ALA A 525 14.13 -4.74 -8.55
N GLN A 526 14.16 -5.91 -7.89
CA GLN A 526 15.27 -6.32 -7.02
C GLN A 526 16.59 -6.45 -7.80
N THR A 527 16.53 -6.93 -9.06
CA THR A 527 17.71 -6.91 -9.95
C THR A 527 18.14 -5.49 -10.29
N GLY A 528 17.19 -4.59 -10.59
CA GLY A 528 17.47 -3.17 -10.86
C GLY A 528 17.98 -2.39 -9.63
N LEU A 529 17.68 -2.88 -8.43
CA LEU A 529 18.08 -2.32 -7.14
C LEU A 529 19.27 -3.06 -6.50
N ALA A 530 19.87 -4.01 -7.21
CA ALA A 530 20.96 -4.83 -6.70
C ALA A 530 22.11 -3.97 -6.16
N GLY A 531 22.62 -4.34 -4.98
CA GLY A 531 23.64 -3.56 -4.27
C GLY A 531 23.08 -2.45 -3.37
N THR A 532 21.77 -2.31 -3.26
CA THR A 532 21.09 -1.42 -2.30
C THR A 532 20.26 -2.23 -1.30
N VAL A 533 19.97 -1.67 -0.13
CA VAL A 533 19.07 -2.30 0.87
C VAL A 533 17.66 -2.55 0.32
N TRP A 534 17.25 -1.74 -0.65
CA TRP A 534 15.92 -1.79 -1.28
C TRP A 534 15.67 -3.07 -2.07
N ALA A 535 16.73 -3.78 -2.49
CA ALA A 535 16.61 -5.10 -3.11
C ALA A 535 16.15 -6.20 -2.13
N ASN A 536 16.08 -5.91 -0.82
CA ASN A 536 15.58 -6.83 0.20
C ASN A 536 14.09 -6.63 0.53
N TYR A 537 13.41 -5.73 -0.18
CA TYR A 537 11.97 -5.52 -0.05
C TYR A 537 11.24 -6.21 -1.21
N GLN A 538 9.96 -6.49 -1.01
CA GLN A 538 9.08 -7.08 -2.01
C GLN A 538 7.71 -6.41 -1.99
N LEU A 539 7.12 -6.21 -3.16
CA LEU A 539 5.72 -5.86 -3.29
C LEU A 539 4.88 -7.10 -3.02
N VAL A 540 3.85 -6.97 -2.20
CA VAL A 540 2.90 -8.05 -1.89
C VAL A 540 1.73 -8.03 -2.88
N GLY A 541 1.28 -6.85 -3.27
CA GLY A 541 0.28 -6.66 -4.32
C GLY A 541 -0.17 -5.21 -4.47
N VAL A 542 -1.06 -4.98 -5.43
CA VAL A 542 -1.59 -3.65 -5.77
C VAL A 542 -3.09 -3.72 -6.03
N GLN A 543 -3.86 -2.80 -5.43
CA GLN A 543 -5.27 -2.56 -5.75
C GLN A 543 -5.42 -1.17 -6.34
N ALA A 544 -6.04 -1.07 -7.51
CA ALA A 544 -6.22 0.22 -8.18
C ALA A 544 -7.63 0.38 -8.76
N HIS A 545 -8.36 -0.73 -8.90
CA HIS A 545 -9.69 -0.77 -9.47
C HIS A 545 -10.65 -1.39 -8.47
N PRO A 546 -11.78 -0.72 -8.18
CA PRO A 546 -12.83 -1.33 -7.38
C PRO A 546 -13.42 -2.53 -8.13
N VAL A 547 -13.33 -3.70 -7.52
CA VAL A 547 -13.92 -4.95 -8.01
C VAL A 547 -15.03 -5.34 -7.04
N ASP A 548 -16.21 -5.68 -7.56
CA ASP A 548 -17.28 -6.18 -6.70
C ASP A 548 -17.03 -7.65 -6.32
N TYR A 549 -17.31 -8.01 -5.07
CA TYR A 549 -17.18 -9.39 -4.58
C TYR A 549 -17.88 -10.42 -5.47
N SER A 550 -19.01 -10.07 -6.09
CA SER A 550 -19.74 -10.96 -7.00
C SER A 550 -18.91 -11.41 -8.21
N ALA A 551 -17.89 -10.64 -8.62
CA ALA A 551 -16.99 -11.00 -9.71
C ALA A 551 -15.95 -12.05 -9.31
N ILE A 552 -15.63 -12.18 -8.02
CA ILE A 552 -14.56 -13.05 -7.53
C ILE A 552 -15.03 -14.17 -6.59
N LYS A 553 -16.27 -14.11 -6.09
CA LYS A 553 -16.82 -15.07 -5.10
C LYS A 553 -16.72 -16.56 -5.51
N ASP A 554 -16.81 -16.83 -6.81
CA ASP A 554 -16.76 -18.19 -7.39
C ASP A 554 -15.45 -18.41 -8.18
N SER A 555 -14.51 -17.45 -8.09
CA SER A 555 -13.22 -17.56 -8.77
C SER A 555 -12.37 -18.65 -8.11
N THR A 556 -11.69 -19.43 -8.94
CA THR A 556 -10.63 -20.37 -8.51
C THR A 556 -9.24 -19.83 -8.87
N ASN A 557 -9.18 -18.65 -9.49
CA ASN A 557 -7.92 -18.00 -9.84
C ASN A 557 -7.35 -17.30 -8.59
N GLN A 558 -6.28 -17.87 -8.06
CA GLN A 558 -5.62 -17.35 -6.87
C GLN A 558 -5.09 -15.91 -7.05
N GLU A 559 -4.74 -15.49 -8.26
CA GLU A 559 -4.28 -14.11 -8.50
C GLU A 559 -5.40 -13.09 -8.29
N ASP A 560 -6.62 -13.41 -8.74
CA ASP A 560 -7.78 -12.55 -8.57
C ASP A 560 -8.15 -12.44 -7.07
N ILE A 561 -8.14 -13.57 -6.37
CA ILE A 561 -8.42 -13.64 -4.92
C ILE A 561 -7.37 -12.82 -4.14
N SER A 562 -6.08 -13.06 -4.40
CA SER A 562 -4.99 -12.40 -3.66
C SER A 562 -4.91 -10.91 -3.94
N THR A 563 -5.30 -10.48 -5.14
CA THR A 563 -5.42 -9.04 -5.48
C THR A 563 -6.63 -8.40 -4.80
N TYR A 564 -7.77 -9.12 -4.73
CA TYR A 564 -8.97 -8.63 -4.06
C TYR A 564 -8.83 -8.55 -2.54
N LEU A 565 -8.15 -9.52 -1.92
CA LEU A 565 -7.91 -9.61 -0.47
C LEU A 565 -6.51 -9.06 -0.09
N LEU A 566 -6.04 -8.05 -0.82
CA LEU A 566 -4.70 -7.48 -0.62
C LEU A 566 -4.48 -7.13 0.85
N SER A 567 -3.42 -7.72 1.42
CA SER A 567 -2.97 -7.58 2.79
C SER A 567 -1.48 -7.90 2.88
N ASN A 568 -0.78 -7.35 3.88
CA ASN A 568 0.57 -7.80 4.24
C ASN A 568 0.61 -8.26 5.70
N ILE A 569 1.63 -9.01 6.06
CA ILE A 569 1.71 -9.70 7.35
C ILE A 569 2.19 -8.83 8.53
N VAL A 570 2.34 -7.51 8.33
CA VAL A 570 2.82 -6.59 9.36
C VAL A 570 1.95 -5.34 9.54
N ILE A 571 1.06 -5.02 8.60
CA ILE A 571 0.11 -3.89 8.63
C ILE A 571 -1.34 -4.37 8.46
N GLU A 572 -1.58 -5.57 7.92
CA GLU A 572 -2.91 -6.21 7.83
C GLU A 572 -2.82 -7.74 8.08
N SER A 573 -2.52 -8.15 9.32
CA SER A 573 -1.91 -9.45 9.59
C SER A 573 -2.81 -10.58 10.10
N ASN A 574 -3.87 -10.32 10.88
CA ASN A 574 -4.77 -11.36 11.35
C ASN A 574 -5.67 -11.91 10.23
N GLU A 575 -6.30 -13.07 10.47
CA GLU A 575 -7.18 -13.74 9.49
C GLU A 575 -8.28 -12.79 9.01
N GLU A 576 -8.79 -11.94 9.91
CA GLU A 576 -9.87 -11.00 9.64
C GLU A 576 -9.49 -9.88 8.69
N LEU A 577 -8.27 -9.35 8.80
CA LEU A 577 -7.72 -8.34 7.89
C LEU A 577 -7.25 -8.98 6.58
N GLN A 578 -6.60 -10.14 6.63
CA GLN A 578 -6.16 -10.86 5.43
C GLN A 578 -7.33 -11.37 4.57
N ASN A 579 -8.49 -11.62 5.15
CA ASN A 579 -9.71 -12.04 4.45
C ASN A 579 -10.80 -10.97 4.47
N PHE A 580 -10.43 -9.71 4.71
CA PHE A 580 -11.36 -8.60 4.85
C PHE A 580 -12.19 -8.36 3.59
N ARG A 581 -13.52 -8.36 3.78
CA ARG A 581 -14.55 -7.87 2.84
C ARG A 581 -15.70 -7.30 3.64
N GLY A 582 -16.38 -6.26 3.17
CA GLY A 582 -17.49 -5.67 3.93
C GLY A 582 -17.01 -4.81 5.12
N GLY A 583 -17.91 -4.43 6.04
CA GLY A 583 -17.60 -3.59 7.23
C GLY A 583 -16.69 -4.24 8.28
N LYS A 584 -16.07 -3.42 9.16
CA LYS A 584 -15.19 -3.87 10.29
C LYS A 584 -15.92 -4.69 11.38
N ALA A 585 -17.25 -4.80 11.35
CA ALA A 585 -18.00 -5.54 12.37
C ALA A 585 -18.14 -7.04 12.05
N ALA A 586 -17.73 -7.89 13.00
CA ALA A 586 -17.68 -9.35 12.94
C ALA A 586 -18.98 -10.06 12.47
N ASN A 587 -20.14 -9.45 12.72
CA ASN A 587 -21.44 -10.08 12.48
C ASN A 587 -22.18 -9.55 11.23
N GLN A 588 -21.50 -8.76 10.39
CA GLN A 588 -22.11 -8.15 9.22
C GLN A 588 -21.31 -8.44 7.95
N ILE A 589 -21.24 -9.74 7.64
CA ILE A 589 -20.55 -10.33 6.48
C ILE A 589 -21.06 -9.71 5.15
N ASP A 590 -22.23 -9.06 5.18
CA ASP A 590 -22.88 -8.41 4.02
C ASP A 590 -23.30 -6.94 4.25
N MET A 591 -22.89 -6.27 5.35
CA MET A 591 -23.13 -4.82 5.40
C MET A 591 -22.10 -4.06 4.59
N GLN A 592 -22.54 -3.63 3.40
CA GLN A 592 -22.39 -2.28 2.82
C GLN A 592 -21.06 -1.52 3.06
N ASN A 593 -19.90 -2.17 3.07
CA ASN A 593 -18.68 -1.47 2.68
C ASN A 593 -18.68 -1.36 1.18
N THR A 594 -19.25 -0.24 0.81
CA THR A 594 -19.41 0.18 -0.55
C THR A 594 -18.31 1.17 -0.85
N VAL A 595 -17.39 0.77 -1.73
CA VAL A 595 -16.66 1.76 -2.49
C VAL A 595 -17.67 2.36 -3.46
N VAL A 596 -17.93 3.66 -3.31
CA VAL A 596 -18.73 4.42 -4.26
C VAL A 596 -17.79 4.84 -5.37
N HIS A 597 -18.10 4.39 -6.58
CA HIS A 597 -17.38 4.68 -7.82
C HIS A 597 -18.37 5.20 -8.88
N ASP A 598 -17.87 5.76 -9.99
CA ASP A 598 -18.67 6.23 -11.13
C ASP A 598 -19.65 5.18 -11.67
N THR A 599 -19.32 3.89 -11.53
CA THR A 599 -20.15 2.74 -11.97
C THR A 599 -21.14 2.27 -10.91
N GLY A 600 -21.18 2.93 -9.75
CA GLY A 600 -22.06 2.62 -8.64
C GLY A 600 -21.31 2.13 -7.40
N LYS A 601 -22.03 1.35 -6.61
CA LYS A 601 -21.63 0.88 -5.29
C LYS A 601 -21.06 -0.54 -5.41
N VAL A 602 -19.81 -0.79 -4.99
CA VAL A 602 -19.19 -2.13 -5.04
C VAL A 602 -18.75 -2.62 -3.67
N ASN A 603 -18.94 -3.93 -3.41
CA ASN A 603 -18.42 -4.60 -2.22
C ASN A 603 -16.96 -5.01 -2.46
N MET A 604 -16.02 -4.27 -1.86
CA MET A 604 -14.58 -4.44 -2.06
C MET A 604 -13.89 -4.97 -0.79
N GLY A 605 -12.85 -5.79 -0.98
CA GLY A 605 -11.99 -6.33 0.07
C GLY A 605 -10.58 -5.71 0.09
N GLY A 606 -9.76 -6.16 1.05
CA GLY A 606 -8.39 -5.67 1.26
C GLY A 606 -8.32 -4.17 1.56
N CYS A 607 -7.16 -3.56 1.30
CA CYS A 607 -6.90 -2.14 1.59
C CYS A 607 -7.96 -1.20 1.01
N LEU A 608 -8.29 -1.35 -0.29
CA LEU A 608 -9.25 -0.47 -0.98
C LEU A 608 -10.66 -0.59 -0.37
N GLY A 609 -11.05 -1.81 0.03
CA GLY A 609 -12.28 -2.05 0.78
C GLY A 609 -12.27 -1.38 2.16
N CYS A 610 -11.18 -1.53 2.92
CA CYS A 610 -11.03 -0.93 4.24
C CYS A 610 -11.07 0.61 4.16
N HIS A 611 -10.35 1.19 3.21
CA HIS A 611 -10.38 2.64 2.94
C HIS A 611 -11.74 3.13 2.39
N GLY A 612 -12.54 2.25 1.79
CA GLY A 612 -13.95 2.51 1.50
C GLY A 612 -14.78 2.86 2.75
N VAL A 613 -14.40 2.37 3.95
CA VAL A 613 -15.00 2.82 5.22
C VAL A 613 -14.76 4.32 5.43
N ALA A 614 -13.54 4.78 5.20
CA ALA A 614 -13.22 6.20 5.30
C ALA A 614 -13.99 7.03 4.25
N GLN A 615 -14.23 6.48 3.07
CA GLN A 615 -15.09 7.11 2.05
C GLN A 615 -16.50 7.33 2.55
N LEU A 616 -17.15 6.26 3.02
CA LEU A 616 -18.52 6.33 3.52
C LEU A 616 -18.66 7.21 4.75
N ASN A 617 -17.59 7.40 5.52
CA ASN A 617 -17.55 8.34 6.63
C ASN A 617 -17.37 9.80 6.20
N GLY A 618 -17.15 10.08 4.91
CA GLY A 618 -17.04 11.42 4.37
C GLY A 618 -15.61 11.98 4.34
N SER A 619 -14.60 11.12 4.41
CA SER A 619 -13.19 11.48 4.40
C SER A 619 -12.46 11.04 3.12
N ASP A 620 -13.18 10.99 1.99
CA ASP A 620 -12.68 10.53 0.70
C ASP A 620 -12.19 9.08 0.71
N PHE A 621 -10.94 8.77 1.05
CA PHE A 621 -10.49 7.40 1.35
C PHE A 621 -9.45 7.43 2.47
N ASN A 622 -9.39 8.51 3.26
CA ASN A 622 -8.23 8.84 4.07
C ASN A 622 -8.56 8.73 5.57
N PHE A 623 -7.92 7.75 6.22
CA PHE A 623 -8.09 7.54 7.66
C PHE A 623 -7.46 8.64 8.51
N LEU A 624 -6.49 9.39 7.98
CA LEU A 624 -5.89 10.51 8.70
C LEU A 624 -6.91 11.63 8.95
N ILE A 625 -7.74 11.97 7.96
CA ILE A 625 -8.86 12.91 8.13
C ILE A 625 -9.91 12.28 9.04
N LYS A 626 -10.30 11.02 8.78
CA LYS A 626 -11.37 10.33 9.54
C LYS A 626 -11.10 10.27 11.04
N ASN A 627 -9.88 9.91 11.43
CA ASN A 627 -9.51 9.61 12.82
C ASN A 627 -8.93 10.82 13.55
N SER A 628 -8.71 11.95 12.86
CA SER A 628 -8.23 13.18 13.49
C SER A 628 -9.26 13.82 14.43
N PRO A 629 -8.84 14.59 15.46
CA PRO A 629 -7.45 14.87 15.83
C PRO A 629 -6.81 13.71 16.60
N PHE A 630 -5.48 13.60 16.48
CA PHE A 630 -4.67 12.65 17.22
C PHE A 630 -4.21 13.31 18.53
N THR A 631 -4.84 12.93 19.63
CA THR A 631 -4.75 13.69 20.88
C THR A 631 -3.53 13.36 21.74
N ALA A 632 -2.97 12.15 21.59
CA ALA A 632 -1.77 11.68 22.27
C ALA A 632 -1.11 10.55 21.45
N PRO A 633 0.20 10.28 21.65
CA PRO A 633 0.84 9.10 21.10
C PRO A 633 0.42 7.83 21.86
N GLU A 634 0.32 6.71 21.14
CA GLU A 634 0.19 5.37 21.71
C GLU A 634 1.52 4.93 22.34
N VAL A 635 1.50 4.02 23.33
CA VAL A 635 2.64 3.79 24.25
C VAL A 635 2.83 2.32 24.56
N VAL A 636 3.90 1.74 24.00
CA VAL A 636 4.31 0.36 24.29
C VAL A 636 4.53 0.13 25.78
N GLY A 637 4.00 -0.97 26.32
CA GLY A 637 4.20 -1.37 27.70
C GLY A 637 3.54 -0.46 28.75
N SER A 638 2.85 0.61 28.35
CA SER A 638 1.72 1.07 29.16
C SER A 638 0.71 -0.08 29.14
N ASN A 639 -0.05 -0.37 30.19
CA ASN A 639 -0.96 -1.53 30.16
C ASN A 639 -2.16 -1.23 29.23
N ILE A 640 -1.90 -1.09 27.93
CA ILE A 640 -2.71 -0.50 26.88
C ILE A 640 -2.33 -1.29 25.62
N GLY A 641 -3.25 -2.11 25.15
CA GLY A 641 -3.08 -3.02 24.00
C GLY A 641 -3.49 -4.46 24.29
N ILE A 642 -3.72 -4.79 25.56
CA ILE A 642 -4.80 -5.70 25.92
C ILE A 642 -5.78 -4.79 26.66
N ILE A 643 -7.09 -4.84 26.36
CA ILE A 643 -8.04 -4.63 27.46
C ILE A 643 -7.75 -5.80 28.39
N ASP A 644 -6.71 -5.65 29.24
CA ASP A 644 -6.42 -6.59 30.31
C ASP A 644 -7.79 -6.84 30.92
N PHE A 645 -8.32 -8.05 30.79
CA PHE A 645 -9.59 -8.38 31.40
C PHE A 645 -9.40 -8.09 32.88
N ILE A 646 -9.92 -6.95 33.33
CA ILE A 646 -9.81 -6.56 34.72
C ILE A 646 -10.75 -7.54 35.41
N ALA A 647 -10.17 -8.51 36.10
CA ALA A 647 -10.92 -9.40 36.95
C ALA A 647 -11.47 -8.55 38.11
N ILE A 648 -12.74 -8.16 38.00
CA ILE A 648 -13.35 -7.24 38.95
C ILE A 648 -13.61 -7.97 40.26
N LYS A 649 -12.80 -7.67 41.28
CA LYS A 649 -12.91 -8.25 42.63
C LYS A 649 -13.27 -7.22 43.69
N SER A 650 -13.12 -5.94 43.36
CA SER A 650 -13.31 -4.80 44.24
C SER A 650 -13.90 -3.60 43.49
N TYR A 651 -14.37 -2.61 44.23
CA TYR A 651 -14.82 -1.33 43.69
C TYR A 651 -13.67 -0.55 43.02
N ALA A 652 -12.44 -0.70 43.50
CA ALA A 652 -11.28 -0.10 42.86
C ALA A 652 -11.09 -0.61 41.43
N ASP A 653 -11.31 -1.91 41.19
CA ASP A 653 -11.25 -2.52 39.87
C ASP A 653 -12.35 -2.00 38.93
N VAL A 654 -13.55 -1.74 39.46
CA VAL A 654 -14.66 -1.12 38.70
C VAL A 654 -14.28 0.29 38.22
N LEU A 655 -13.67 1.08 39.09
CA LEU A 655 -13.20 2.42 38.72
C LEU A 655 -12.05 2.35 37.72
N GLU A 656 -11.12 1.40 37.88
CA GLU A 656 -10.03 1.17 36.94
C GLU A 656 -10.56 0.77 35.55
N MET A 657 -11.56 -0.11 35.49
CA MET A 657 -12.25 -0.50 34.25
C MET A 657 -12.81 0.72 33.51
N LEU A 658 -13.66 1.51 34.17
CA LEU A 658 -14.33 2.65 33.54
C LEU A 658 -13.34 3.76 33.13
N ASN A 659 -12.33 4.03 33.97
CA ASN A 659 -11.35 5.08 33.73
C ASN A 659 -10.37 4.71 32.61
N SER A 660 -9.87 3.48 32.63
CA SER A 660 -8.97 2.98 31.60
C SER A 660 -9.71 2.98 30.27
N TYR A 661 -10.94 2.45 30.22
CA TYR A 661 -11.72 2.40 28.99
C TYR A 661 -11.91 3.78 28.31
N VAL A 662 -12.28 4.81 29.09
CA VAL A 662 -12.43 6.17 28.57
C VAL A 662 -11.11 6.76 28.11
N LYS A 663 -10.03 6.51 28.84
CA LYS A 663 -8.69 7.02 28.52
C LYS A 663 -8.11 6.35 27.27
N LEU A 664 -8.26 5.03 27.14
CA LEU A 664 -7.71 4.20 26.06
C LEU A 664 -8.41 4.48 24.74
N ASN A 665 -9.74 4.60 24.77
CA ASN A 665 -10.55 4.77 23.56
C ASN A 665 -10.77 6.24 23.18
N GLY A 666 -10.08 7.18 23.84
CA GLY A 666 -10.19 8.62 23.57
C GLY A 666 -11.63 9.15 23.65
N ILE A 667 -12.48 8.55 24.50
CA ILE A 667 -13.92 8.82 24.51
C ILE A 667 -14.15 10.26 24.96
N GLY A 668 -14.66 11.08 24.04
CA GLY A 668 -15.04 12.46 24.29
C GLY A 668 -16.18 12.54 25.31
N ILE A 669 -15.85 12.88 26.55
CA ILE A 669 -16.84 13.06 27.64
C ILE A 669 -17.57 14.41 27.49
N ASN A 670 -16.99 15.34 26.74
CA ASN A 670 -17.53 16.67 26.50
C ASN A 670 -18.77 16.59 25.58
N GLY A 671 -19.96 16.78 26.17
CA GLY A 671 -21.26 16.68 25.48
C GLY A 671 -22.07 15.43 25.82
N ALA A 672 -21.49 14.48 26.56
CA ALA A 672 -22.24 13.34 27.08
C ALA A 672 -23.28 13.84 28.13
N PRO A 673 -24.57 13.48 28.00
CA PRO A 673 -25.64 14.02 28.85
C PRO A 673 -25.39 13.85 30.37
N HIS A 674 -24.65 12.82 30.75
CA HIS A 674 -24.30 12.48 32.14
C HIS A 674 -22.81 12.64 32.49
N GLY A 675 -21.95 12.98 31.53
CA GLY A 675 -20.49 13.05 31.73
C GLY A 675 -19.87 11.78 32.33
N LYS A 676 -18.73 11.94 33.02
CA LYS A 676 -18.03 10.88 33.78
C LYS A 676 -18.69 10.69 35.15
N PHE A 677 -19.92 10.16 35.18
CA PHE A 677 -20.76 10.13 36.38
C PHE A 677 -20.13 9.38 37.57
N TRP A 678 -19.15 8.50 37.32
CA TRP A 678 -18.45 7.69 38.33
C TRP A 678 -17.21 8.38 38.93
N ASP A 679 -16.80 9.54 38.40
CA ASP A 679 -15.59 10.23 38.85
C ASP A 679 -15.76 10.78 40.27
N GLY A 680 -14.82 10.42 41.16
CA GLY A 680 -14.81 10.90 42.55
C GLY A 680 -15.93 10.34 43.44
N LEU A 681 -16.69 9.33 43.00
CA LEU A 681 -17.66 8.66 43.86
C LEU A 681 -16.96 7.78 44.90
N SER A 682 -17.47 7.79 46.14
CA SER A 682 -17.13 6.76 47.11
C SER A 682 -17.86 5.46 46.77
N TYR A 683 -17.40 4.31 47.29
CA TYR A 683 -18.10 3.02 47.13
C TYR A 683 -19.58 3.09 47.53
N THR A 684 -19.88 3.80 48.62
CA THR A 684 -21.26 3.99 49.10
C THR A 684 -22.07 4.88 48.16
N ASP A 685 -21.48 5.96 47.66
CA ASP A 685 -22.14 6.86 46.71
C ASP A 685 -22.38 6.18 45.37
N PHE A 686 -21.43 5.38 44.88
CA PHE A 686 -21.55 4.62 43.65
C PHE A 686 -22.73 3.64 43.67
N LYS A 687 -22.91 2.88 44.77
CA LYS A 687 -24.04 1.95 44.92
C LYS A 687 -25.40 2.64 45.07
N SER A 688 -25.43 3.90 45.47
CA SER A 688 -26.66 4.67 45.70
C SER A 688 -26.94 5.68 44.59
N LYS A 689 -26.00 5.84 43.64
CA LYS A 689 -26.10 6.79 42.55
C LYS A 689 -27.24 6.41 41.62
N GLU A 690 -28.02 7.42 41.25
CA GLU A 690 -28.95 7.35 40.14
C GLU A 690 -28.47 8.28 39.03
N VAL A 691 -28.55 7.79 37.80
CA VAL A 691 -28.31 8.56 36.58
C VAL A 691 -29.61 8.55 35.80
N PHE A 692 -30.20 9.73 35.57
CA PHE A 692 -31.52 9.88 34.94
C PHE A 692 -32.65 9.03 35.56
N GLY A 693 -32.63 8.87 36.89
CA GLY A 693 -33.65 8.13 37.64
C GLY A 693 -33.49 6.61 37.61
N VAL A 694 -32.37 6.10 37.08
CA VAL A 694 -32.03 4.68 37.17
C VAL A 694 -30.82 4.47 38.04
N ARG A 695 -30.96 3.50 38.93
CA ARG A 695 -29.92 3.09 39.86
C ARG A 695 -28.75 2.49 39.10
N LEU A 696 -27.56 3.02 39.39
CA LEU A 696 -26.33 2.65 38.71
C LEU A 696 -26.05 1.16 38.83
N VAL A 697 -26.08 0.65 40.06
CA VAL A 697 -25.86 -0.76 40.37
C VAL A 697 -26.85 -1.22 41.44
N THR A 698 -27.46 -2.38 41.20
CA THR A 698 -28.31 -3.10 42.14
C THR A 698 -27.58 -4.39 42.54
N CYS A 699 -26.79 -4.29 43.61
CA CYS A 699 -25.95 -5.39 44.09
C CYS A 699 -26.78 -6.64 44.40
N GLY A 700 -26.30 -7.78 43.91
CA GLY A 700 -26.97 -9.08 43.97
C GLY A 700 -27.91 -9.37 42.80
N THR A 701 -28.24 -8.39 41.95
CA THR A 701 -29.18 -8.56 40.82
C THR A 701 -28.67 -7.83 39.56
N PRO A 702 -27.62 -8.36 38.89
CA PRO A 702 -27.01 -7.76 37.70
C PRO A 702 -28.03 -7.47 36.59
N GLU A 703 -29.02 -8.34 36.39
CA GLU A 703 -30.11 -8.20 35.41
C GLU A 703 -31.05 -7.01 35.66
N THR A 704 -30.93 -6.34 36.80
CA THR A 704 -31.67 -5.10 37.14
C THR A 704 -30.75 -3.90 37.36
N SER A 705 -29.44 -4.07 37.20
CA SER A 705 -28.44 -3.02 37.41
C SER A 705 -28.32 -2.15 36.17
N GLY A 706 -28.55 -0.84 36.31
CA GLY A 706 -28.59 0.08 35.17
C GLY A 706 -27.30 0.13 34.36
N LEU A 707 -26.14 0.09 35.02
CA LEU A 707 -24.84 0.11 34.36
C LEU A 707 -24.52 -1.21 33.63
N VAL A 708 -24.97 -2.37 34.15
CA VAL A 708 -24.81 -3.65 33.44
C VAL A 708 -25.65 -3.62 32.16
N LYS A 709 -26.93 -3.25 32.28
CA LYS A 709 -27.85 -3.17 31.14
C LYS A 709 -27.36 -2.25 30.02
N ILE A 710 -26.89 -1.04 30.35
CA ILE A 710 -26.48 -0.08 29.33
C ILE A 710 -25.14 -0.43 28.67
N LEU A 711 -24.35 -1.31 29.29
CA LEU A 711 -23.15 -1.89 28.68
C LEU A 711 -23.48 -3.11 27.81
N GLU A 712 -24.55 -3.86 28.12
CA GLU A 712 -24.98 -5.07 27.37
C GLU A 712 -25.97 -4.77 26.21
N GLU A 713 -26.78 -3.72 26.31
CA GLU A 713 -27.94 -3.50 25.43
C GLU A 713 -27.78 -2.35 24.43
N LYS A 714 -28.07 -2.64 23.15
CA LYS A 714 -28.07 -1.67 22.04
C LYS A 714 -29.14 -0.58 22.11
N MET A 715 -30.22 -0.80 22.87
CA MET A 715 -31.21 0.21 23.27
C MET A 715 -32.03 -0.26 24.48
N MET A 716 -32.04 0.51 25.58
CA MET A 716 -32.96 0.25 26.69
C MET A 716 -34.38 0.76 26.37
N SER A 717 -35.33 -0.15 26.09
CA SER A 717 -36.73 0.18 25.78
C SER A 717 -37.53 0.75 26.95
N ASP A 718 -37.04 0.58 28.17
CA ASP A 718 -37.73 0.98 29.40
C ASP A 718 -37.58 2.47 29.74
N PHE A 719 -36.86 3.24 28.91
CA PHE A 719 -36.62 4.66 29.12
C PHE A 719 -37.44 5.56 28.20
N PRO A 720 -37.94 6.72 28.67
CA PRO A 720 -38.79 7.63 27.89
C PRO A 720 -38.16 8.22 26.63
N SER A 721 -36.85 8.06 26.42
CA SER A 721 -36.09 8.65 25.30
C SER A 721 -35.12 7.69 24.60
N GLY A 722 -35.04 6.41 25.01
CA GLY A 722 -34.14 5.40 24.43
C GLY A 722 -32.66 5.74 24.60
N PHE A 723 -31.99 5.16 25.61
CA PHE A 723 -30.54 5.31 25.76
C PHE A 723 -29.81 4.27 24.88
N PRO A 724 -28.85 4.69 24.04
CA PRO A 724 -27.99 3.77 23.30
C PRO A 724 -26.96 3.11 24.23
N GLU A 725 -26.39 2.00 23.77
CA GLU A 725 -25.27 1.30 24.42
C GLU A 725 -24.13 2.28 24.76
N MET A 726 -23.54 2.14 25.94
CA MET A 726 -22.44 2.99 26.39
C MET A 726 -21.07 2.41 25.99
N PRO A 727 -20.16 3.24 25.45
CA PRO A 727 -20.33 4.63 25.06
C PRO A 727 -21.16 4.79 23.78
N ALA A 728 -21.95 5.86 23.69
CA ALA A 728 -22.80 6.11 22.54
C ALA A 728 -21.96 6.24 21.25
N GLY A 729 -22.19 5.35 20.28
CA GLY A 729 -21.44 5.31 19.01
C GLY A 729 -20.17 4.47 19.05
N GLY A 730 -19.86 3.85 20.19
CA GLY A 730 -18.70 3.00 20.38
C GLY A 730 -17.36 3.76 20.51
N PRO A 731 -16.23 3.05 20.60
CA PRO A 731 -16.12 1.58 20.72
C PRO A 731 -16.83 1.06 21.99
N TYR A 732 -17.37 -0.16 21.99
CA TYR A 732 -18.11 -0.75 23.13
C TYR A 732 -17.24 -1.66 23.99
N PHE A 733 -17.58 -1.79 25.28
CA PHE A 733 -16.84 -2.67 26.19
C PHE A 733 -16.86 -4.12 25.68
N PRO A 734 -15.76 -4.88 25.78
CA PRO A 734 -15.75 -6.29 25.45
C PRO A 734 -16.76 -7.08 26.30
N GLU A 735 -17.45 -8.02 25.68
CA GLU A 735 -18.49 -8.84 26.33
C GLU A 735 -17.97 -9.55 27.59
N GLU A 736 -16.73 -10.06 27.56
CA GLU A 736 -16.09 -10.72 28.69
C GLU A 736 -15.74 -9.76 29.85
N GLN A 737 -15.41 -8.49 29.55
CA GLN A 737 -15.23 -7.47 30.59
C GLN A 737 -16.57 -7.11 31.26
N ILE A 738 -17.64 -7.05 30.46
CA ILE A 738 -19.01 -6.83 30.97
C ILE A 738 -19.46 -8.01 31.83
N LYS A 739 -19.17 -9.26 31.42
CA LYS A 739 -19.41 -10.46 32.24
C LYS A 739 -18.68 -10.40 33.57
N SER A 740 -17.42 -9.95 33.59
CA SER A 740 -16.67 -9.77 34.84
C SER A 740 -17.31 -8.72 35.76
N PHE A 741 -17.79 -7.61 35.21
CA PHE A 741 -18.53 -6.59 35.98
C PHE A 741 -19.86 -7.13 36.49
N SER A 742 -20.63 -7.81 35.64
CA SER A 742 -21.89 -8.46 35.97
C SER A 742 -21.73 -9.49 37.10
N ALA A 743 -20.65 -10.27 37.07
CA ALA A 743 -20.29 -11.20 38.14
C ALA A 743 -20.00 -10.49 39.47
N TRP A 744 -19.21 -9.41 39.46
CA TRP A 744 -18.95 -8.59 40.66
C TRP A 744 -20.25 -8.00 41.26
N VAL A 745 -21.18 -7.57 40.40
CA VAL A 745 -22.51 -7.13 40.85
C VAL A 745 -23.30 -8.29 41.47
N GLY A 746 -23.30 -9.47 40.83
CA GLY A 746 -23.93 -10.69 41.32
C GLY A 746 -23.37 -11.16 42.67
N ASP A 747 -22.07 -10.97 42.89
CA ASP A 747 -21.36 -11.24 44.16
C ASP A 747 -21.62 -10.18 45.24
N ASN A 748 -22.70 -9.41 45.07
CA ASN A 748 -23.17 -8.38 45.99
C ASN A 748 -22.22 -7.18 46.11
N CYS A 749 -21.51 -6.85 45.02
CA CYS A 749 -20.62 -5.70 44.89
C CYS A 749 -19.56 -5.61 46.00
N PRO A 750 -18.64 -6.58 46.17
CA PRO A 750 -17.59 -6.48 47.17
C PRO A 750 -16.79 -5.17 47.03
N GLU A 751 -16.56 -4.49 48.15
CA GLU A 751 -15.84 -3.21 48.20
C GLU A 751 -14.39 -3.32 47.73
#